data_AF-A0A9E3GD77-F1
#
_entry.id   AF-A0A9E3GD77-F1
#
_cell.length_a   1.000
_cell.length_b   1.000
_cell.length_c   1.000
_cell.angle_alpha   90.00
_cell.angle_beta   90.00
_cell.angle_gamma   90.00
#
_symmetry.space_group_name_H-M   'P 1'
#
loop_
_entity.id
_entity.type
_entity.pdbx_description
1 polymer ?
#
loop_
_entity_poly.entity_id
_entity_poly.type
_entity_poly.pdbx_seq_one_letter_code
_entity_poly.pdbx_strand_id
1 'polypeptide(L)'
;MTLTPEKSGEPLTQQQAIDSLGRYGYGWADSDVAGASAQRGLSEAVVRDISAKKNEPEWMLNTRLKALRIFDRKPMPNWGSNLEGIDFDNIKYFVRSTEKQAASWDDLPEDIRNTYDRLGIPEAEKQRLVAGVAAQYECLASDTLVWTANRGQVPIKEIEFGDRVFAYDENTERFVVAPVKGAAQTDTRQTYAVKTTHRSIRATDNHPMLVLRDEREEGRQRARYARRWVTVGEIKVGDSIAVPRHIPEFGAVKDLPTIPGFASPSTSSVDLMWLLGLYVGNGNLGLSTDIELRAEVSRVVNELFGLRCIEADEDRVVVNSTALTQWIDALGFGGLSLTKRVPDWVYGLPVEQRLAFLGGWVDADGYVGPASSGSVLLTCATEPMLRQARELVELSGLRAGGPWTFTQPCRHAPERMQTAWRLGISGDFERLGCRNPQRTDRFGRRPLMRSSNSSHETTIRAQGNEWLGFERVQEIEPYAVEPVYDIEVDGPHNFVAEGLVVHNSEVVYHQIREDLEQQGVIFLDTDTGLREHPDIFKQYFGTVIPAGDNKFSALNTAVWSGGSFIYVPPGVHVDIPLQAYFRINAENMGQFERTLIIVGEDAYVHYVEGCTAPVYKSDSLHSAVVEIIVKPGGRCRYTTIQNWSNNVYNLVTKRARAEAGATMEWVDGNIGSKVTMKYPAVWMTGEHAKGEVLSVAFAGADQHQDTGAKMLHLAPNTSSNIVSKSVARGGGRTSYRGLVQVNKGAHGSRSSVKCDALLVDTVSRSDTYPYVDIREDDVTMGHEATVSKVSENQLFYLMSRGLTEDEAMAMVVRGFVEPIAKELPMEYALELNRLIELQMEGAVG
;
A
#
# COMPACT_ATOMS: atom_id res chain seq x y z
N MET A 1 -24.60 -35.91 30.71
CA MET A 1 -24.00 -37.13 30.16
C MET A 1 -24.55 -37.29 28.75
N THR A 2 -23.80 -37.30 27.66
CA THR A 2 -22.38 -37.05 27.37
C THR A 2 -22.37 -37.11 25.84
N LEU A 3 -22.03 -36.01 25.17
CA LEU A 3 -21.71 -36.03 23.74
C LEU A 3 -20.21 -36.24 23.64
N THR A 4 -19.80 -37.33 23.02
CA THR A 4 -18.43 -37.55 22.52
C THR A 4 -18.49 -37.48 20.99
N PRO A 5 -17.62 -36.69 20.34
CA PRO A 5 -17.45 -36.73 18.89
C PRO A 5 -16.37 -37.76 18.52
N GLU A 6 -16.65 -38.61 17.53
CA GLU A 6 -15.63 -39.40 16.83
C GLU A 6 -15.07 -38.61 15.64
N LYS A 7 -13.75 -38.62 15.53
CA LYS A 7 -12.95 -38.13 14.40
C LYS A 7 -13.01 -39.14 13.25
N SER A 8 -13.14 -38.65 12.01
CA SER A 8 -12.40 -39.19 10.86
C SER A 8 -12.47 -38.24 9.66
N GLY A 9 -11.35 -37.59 9.35
CA GLY A 9 -11.11 -36.97 8.05
C GLY A 9 -9.75 -37.45 7.56
N GLU A 10 -9.73 -38.46 6.71
CA GLU A 10 -8.52 -38.80 5.95
C GLU A 10 -8.36 -37.83 4.77
N PRO A 11 -7.12 -37.43 4.41
CA PRO A 11 -6.88 -36.61 3.23
C PRO A 11 -7.12 -37.42 1.96
N LEU A 12 -7.77 -36.80 0.97
CA LEU A 12 -8.01 -37.37 -0.35
C LEU A 12 -6.69 -37.74 -1.03
N THR A 13 -6.70 -38.87 -1.75
CA THR A 13 -5.54 -39.31 -2.53
C THR A 13 -5.31 -38.39 -3.74
N GLN A 14 -4.05 -38.30 -4.19
CA GLN A 14 -3.64 -37.43 -5.30
C GLN A 14 -4.45 -37.69 -6.59
N GLN A 15 -4.86 -38.94 -6.84
CA GLN A 15 -5.70 -39.29 -7.99
C GLN A 15 -7.15 -38.80 -7.83
N GLN A 16 -7.70 -38.80 -6.60
CA GLN A 16 -9.03 -38.25 -6.32
C GLN A 16 -9.01 -36.71 -6.31
N ALA A 17 -7.88 -36.08 -5.95
CA ALA A 17 -7.66 -34.65 -6.13
C ALA A 17 -7.61 -34.28 -7.63
N ILE A 18 -6.92 -35.09 -8.46
CA ILE A 18 -6.84 -34.92 -9.92
C ILE A 18 -8.20 -35.15 -10.60
N ASP A 19 -8.96 -36.17 -10.21
CA ASP A 19 -10.30 -36.42 -10.76
C ASP A 19 -11.32 -35.36 -10.29
N SER A 20 -11.09 -34.72 -9.12
CA SER A 20 -11.87 -33.55 -8.68
C SER A 20 -11.52 -32.26 -9.43
N LEU A 21 -10.30 -32.18 -9.97
CA LEU A 21 -9.86 -31.13 -10.90
C LEU A 21 -10.39 -31.37 -12.33
N GLY A 22 -10.75 -32.61 -12.70
CA GLY A 22 -11.22 -32.99 -14.04
C GLY A 22 -12.63 -32.54 -14.44
N ARG A 23 -13.35 -31.80 -13.58
CA ARG A 23 -14.64 -31.17 -13.90
C ARG A 23 -14.57 -29.66 -13.68
N TYR A 24 -13.73 -28.98 -14.47
CA TYR A 24 -13.72 -27.52 -14.57
C TYR A 24 -15.04 -27.02 -15.19
N GLY A 25 -15.98 -26.68 -14.31
CA GLY A 25 -17.22 -26.00 -14.63
C GLY A 25 -17.58 -25.06 -13.48
N TYR A 26 -16.91 -23.92 -13.36
CA TYR A 26 -17.26 -22.89 -12.40
C TYR A 26 -17.37 -21.52 -13.08
N GLY A 27 -18.58 -21.23 -13.54
CA GLY A 27 -19.07 -19.86 -13.65
C GLY A 27 -19.63 -19.45 -12.28
N TRP A 28 -19.10 -18.38 -11.71
CA TRP A 28 -19.56 -17.79 -10.46
C TRP A 28 -20.55 -16.66 -10.79
N ALA A 29 -21.66 -16.58 -10.07
CA ALA A 29 -22.70 -15.57 -10.28
C ALA A 29 -22.84 -14.73 -9.00
N ASP A 30 -22.76 -13.41 -9.14
CA ASP A 30 -22.98 -12.46 -8.04
C ASP A 30 -24.47 -12.40 -7.63
N SER A 31 -24.74 -11.94 -6.41
CA SER A 31 -26.10 -11.62 -5.98
C SER A 31 -26.54 -10.26 -6.56
N ASP A 32 -27.34 -10.29 -7.62
CA ASP A 32 -27.78 -9.14 -8.43
C ASP A 32 -28.96 -8.34 -7.80
N VAL A 33 -28.80 -7.78 -6.60
CA VAL A 33 -29.90 -7.00 -5.97
C VAL A 33 -30.16 -5.68 -6.71
N ALA A 34 -29.12 -5.00 -7.20
CA ALA A 34 -29.23 -3.74 -7.93
C ALA A 34 -29.69 -3.91 -9.39
N GLY A 35 -29.14 -4.89 -10.12
CA GLY A 35 -29.50 -5.14 -11.51
C GLY A 35 -30.82 -5.91 -11.69
N ALA A 36 -31.38 -6.53 -10.65
CA ALA A 36 -32.75 -7.06 -10.67
C ALA A 36 -33.81 -5.96 -10.88
N SER A 37 -33.49 -4.70 -10.56
CA SER A 37 -34.37 -3.53 -10.73
C SER A 37 -34.17 -2.76 -12.05
N ALA A 38 -33.13 -3.09 -12.82
CA ALA A 38 -32.77 -2.35 -14.04
C ALA A 38 -33.62 -2.77 -15.25
N GLN A 39 -34.11 -1.78 -16.00
CA GLN A 39 -34.84 -2.02 -17.25
C GLN A 39 -33.90 -2.58 -18.33
N ARG A 40 -34.33 -3.65 -19.00
CA ARG A 40 -33.63 -4.23 -20.16
C ARG A 40 -34.03 -3.50 -21.45
N GLY A 41 -33.10 -3.49 -22.39
CA GLY A 41 -33.29 -2.93 -23.72
C GLY A 41 -33.11 -1.41 -23.76
N LEU A 42 -32.89 -0.92 -24.98
CA LEU A 42 -32.62 0.49 -25.23
C LEU A 42 -33.91 1.19 -25.69
N SER A 43 -34.32 2.24 -24.98
CA SER A 43 -35.51 3.02 -25.36
C SER A 43 -35.38 4.49 -24.98
N GLU A 44 -36.27 5.33 -25.52
CA GLU A 44 -36.34 6.74 -25.15
C GLU A 44 -36.60 6.93 -23.66
N ALA A 45 -37.43 6.07 -23.06
CA ALA A 45 -37.73 6.09 -21.63
C ALA A 45 -36.48 5.83 -20.79
N VAL A 46 -35.65 4.86 -21.18
CA VAL A 46 -34.37 4.55 -20.52
C VAL A 46 -33.41 5.74 -20.61
N VAL A 47 -33.28 6.36 -21.79
CA VAL A 47 -32.39 7.52 -21.96
C VAL A 47 -32.84 8.72 -21.11
N ARG A 48 -34.16 8.98 -21.05
CA ARG A 48 -34.72 10.04 -20.20
C ARG A 48 -34.53 9.74 -18.71
N ASP A 49 -34.70 8.49 -18.30
CA ASP A 49 -34.48 8.04 -16.93
C ASP A 49 -33.01 8.20 -16.50
N ILE A 50 -32.05 7.83 -17.36
CA ILE A 50 -30.61 8.05 -17.14
C ILE A 50 -30.32 9.53 -16.89
N SER A 51 -30.79 10.39 -17.80
CA SER A 51 -30.53 11.83 -17.73
C SER A 51 -31.17 12.47 -16.48
N ALA A 52 -32.39 12.05 -16.12
CA ALA A 52 -33.07 12.48 -14.91
C ALA A 52 -32.33 12.04 -13.63
N LYS A 53 -31.89 10.77 -13.57
CA LYS A 53 -31.14 10.24 -12.42
C LYS A 53 -29.77 10.91 -12.24
N LYS A 54 -29.13 11.32 -13.33
CA LYS A 54 -27.85 12.06 -13.33
C LYS A 54 -28.01 13.57 -13.11
N ASN A 55 -29.24 14.08 -13.06
CA ASN A 55 -29.55 15.51 -12.94
C ASN A 55 -28.82 16.36 -14.02
N GLU A 56 -28.84 15.87 -15.26
CA GLU A 56 -28.13 16.50 -16.38
C GLU A 56 -28.85 17.74 -16.93
N PRO A 57 -28.11 18.69 -17.54
CA PRO A 57 -28.71 19.83 -18.23
C PRO A 57 -29.46 19.39 -19.50
N GLU A 58 -30.49 20.15 -19.89
CA GLU A 58 -31.40 19.83 -21.01
C GLU A 58 -30.67 19.58 -22.35
N TRP A 59 -29.57 20.29 -22.59
CA TRP A 59 -28.78 20.11 -23.81
C TRP A 59 -28.12 18.72 -23.89
N MET A 60 -27.75 18.13 -22.74
CA MET A 60 -27.18 16.78 -22.68
C MET A 60 -28.27 15.74 -22.95
N LEU A 61 -29.46 15.89 -22.36
CA LEU A 61 -30.61 15.03 -22.66
C LEU A 61 -30.94 15.04 -24.16
N ASN A 62 -31.01 16.23 -24.77
CA ASN A 62 -31.26 16.37 -26.20
C ASN A 62 -30.17 15.70 -27.05
N THR A 63 -28.92 15.74 -26.59
CA THR A 63 -27.78 15.06 -27.22
C THR A 63 -27.93 13.54 -27.14
N ARG A 64 -28.26 12.99 -25.97
CA ARG A 64 -28.51 11.55 -25.77
C ARG A 64 -29.68 11.06 -26.64
N LEU A 65 -30.79 11.79 -26.70
CA LEU A 65 -31.96 11.47 -27.54
C LEU A 65 -31.66 11.54 -29.04
N LYS A 66 -30.78 12.46 -29.46
CA LYS A 66 -30.29 12.49 -30.84
C LYS A 66 -29.40 11.29 -31.14
N ALA A 67 -28.53 10.90 -30.20
CA ALA A 67 -27.65 9.75 -30.34
C ALA A 67 -28.44 8.43 -30.45
N LEU A 68 -29.49 8.25 -29.65
CA LEU A 68 -30.41 7.10 -29.75
C LEU A 68 -30.99 6.97 -31.16
N ARG A 69 -31.54 8.06 -31.71
CA ARG A 69 -32.08 8.07 -33.09
C ARG A 69 -31.04 7.74 -34.16
N ILE A 70 -29.78 8.10 -33.93
CA ILE A 70 -28.67 7.76 -34.83
C ILE A 70 -28.33 6.28 -34.72
N PHE A 71 -28.30 5.74 -33.49
CA PHE A 71 -28.06 4.32 -33.23
C PHE A 71 -29.08 3.44 -33.95
N ASP A 72 -30.38 3.78 -33.85
CA ASP A 72 -31.47 3.02 -34.48
C ASP A 72 -31.38 3.02 -36.02
N ARG A 73 -30.89 4.12 -36.60
CA ARG A 73 -30.78 4.27 -38.07
C ARG A 73 -29.53 3.63 -38.65
N LYS A 74 -28.42 3.55 -37.91
CA LYS A 74 -27.16 3.01 -38.43
C LYS A 74 -27.21 1.47 -38.44
N PRO A 75 -26.85 0.81 -39.55
CA PRO A 75 -26.73 -0.64 -39.59
C PRO A 75 -25.55 -1.13 -38.74
N MET A 76 -25.59 -2.39 -38.32
CA MET A 76 -24.42 -3.05 -37.76
C MET A 76 -23.27 -3.05 -38.78
N PRO A 77 -22.02 -2.83 -38.36
CA PRO A 77 -20.89 -2.90 -39.28
C PRO A 77 -20.76 -4.31 -39.84
N ASN A 78 -20.51 -4.39 -41.15
CA ASN A 78 -20.30 -5.65 -41.89
C ASN A 78 -18.81 -5.94 -42.13
N TRP A 79 -17.94 -5.30 -41.36
CA TRP A 79 -16.49 -5.39 -41.47
C TRP A 79 -15.88 -5.55 -40.08
N GLY A 80 -14.70 -6.15 -40.00
CA GLY A 80 -14.04 -6.49 -38.73
C GLY A 80 -14.46 -7.87 -38.21
N SER A 81 -14.69 -7.97 -36.92
CA SER A 81 -15.12 -9.20 -36.24
C SER A 81 -16.62 -9.48 -36.42
N ASN A 82 -17.05 -10.71 -36.17
CA ASN A 82 -18.47 -11.07 -36.21
C ASN A 82 -19.22 -10.51 -35.00
N LEU A 83 -20.24 -9.68 -35.24
CA LEU A 83 -21.07 -9.03 -34.21
C LEU A 83 -22.53 -9.48 -34.21
N GLU A 84 -22.90 -10.51 -34.99
CA GLU A 84 -24.29 -10.99 -35.11
C GLU A 84 -24.87 -11.51 -33.79
N GLY A 85 -24.02 -11.92 -32.84
CA GLY A 85 -24.43 -12.45 -31.54
C GLY A 85 -24.84 -11.40 -30.50
N ILE A 86 -24.75 -10.10 -30.79
CA ILE A 86 -25.08 -9.05 -29.82
C ILE A 86 -26.60 -8.83 -29.77
N ASP A 87 -27.22 -9.22 -28.65
CA ASP A 87 -28.62 -8.94 -28.36
C ASP A 87 -28.77 -7.66 -27.52
N PHE A 88 -29.05 -6.54 -28.19
CA PHE A 88 -29.23 -5.23 -27.56
C PHE A 88 -30.46 -5.14 -26.65
N ASP A 89 -31.51 -5.94 -26.90
CA ASP A 89 -32.74 -5.89 -26.10
C ASP A 89 -32.57 -6.57 -24.74
N ASN A 90 -31.58 -7.47 -24.62
CA ASN A 90 -31.28 -8.18 -23.39
C ASN A 90 -30.24 -7.48 -22.49
N ILE A 91 -29.61 -6.40 -22.97
CA ILE A 91 -28.59 -5.65 -22.22
C ILE A 91 -29.26 -4.69 -21.21
N LYS A 92 -28.71 -4.62 -20.01
CA LYS A 92 -29.00 -3.57 -19.02
C LYS A 92 -28.05 -2.39 -19.28
N TYR A 93 -28.61 -1.27 -19.73
CA TYR A 93 -27.82 -0.10 -20.15
C TYR A 93 -27.44 0.85 -19.03
N PHE A 94 -28.15 0.80 -17.90
CA PHE A 94 -27.87 1.64 -16.76
C PHE A 94 -28.24 0.92 -15.47
N VAL A 95 -27.23 0.61 -14.66
CA VAL A 95 -27.38 0.19 -13.28
C VAL A 95 -26.75 1.29 -12.44
N ARG A 96 -27.51 1.87 -11.51
CA ARG A 96 -26.95 2.85 -10.59
C ARG A 96 -25.99 2.10 -9.68
N SER A 97 -24.69 2.33 -9.84
CA SER A 97 -23.73 1.84 -8.86
C SER A 97 -24.06 2.51 -7.51
N THR A 98 -24.33 1.69 -6.50
CA THR A 98 -24.40 2.13 -5.10
C THR A 98 -23.01 2.38 -4.51
N GLU A 99 -21.95 2.11 -5.27
CA GLU A 99 -20.59 2.17 -4.80
C GLU A 99 -20.08 3.61 -4.86
N LYS A 100 -19.79 4.16 -3.69
CA LYS A 100 -18.81 5.24 -3.58
C LYS A 100 -17.48 4.70 -4.13
N GLN A 101 -16.68 5.57 -4.76
CA GLN A 101 -15.27 5.26 -5.04
C GLN A 101 -14.62 4.76 -3.74
N ALA A 102 -14.12 3.52 -3.74
CA ALA A 102 -13.46 2.92 -2.58
C ALA A 102 -12.19 3.73 -2.26
N ALA A 103 -12.07 4.22 -1.04
CA ALA A 103 -10.91 5.00 -0.60
C ALA A 103 -9.82 4.10 0.03
N SER A 104 -10.17 2.85 0.35
CA SER A 104 -9.30 1.89 1.02
C SER A 104 -9.59 0.44 0.58
N TRP A 105 -8.62 -0.46 0.79
CA TRP A 105 -8.76 -1.89 0.50
C TRP A 105 -10.01 -2.52 1.14
N ASP A 106 -10.40 -2.06 2.33
CA ASP A 106 -11.58 -2.56 3.04
C ASP A 106 -12.91 -2.01 2.52
N ASP A 107 -12.88 -0.90 1.77
CA ASP A 107 -14.03 -0.37 1.06
C ASP A 107 -14.30 -1.13 -0.25
N LEU A 108 -13.38 -2.01 -0.67
CA LEU A 108 -13.62 -2.89 -1.80
C LEU A 108 -14.63 -3.99 -1.45
N PRO A 109 -15.58 -4.28 -2.37
CA PRO A 109 -16.41 -5.48 -2.30
C PRO A 109 -15.59 -6.76 -2.01
N GLU A 110 -16.15 -7.63 -1.17
CA GLU A 110 -15.48 -8.83 -0.61
C GLU A 110 -14.96 -9.79 -1.69
N ASP A 111 -15.62 -9.84 -2.85
CA ASP A 111 -15.22 -10.63 -4.02
C ASP A 111 -13.98 -10.09 -4.74
N ILE A 112 -13.73 -8.77 -4.68
CA ILE A 112 -12.52 -8.12 -5.21
C ILE A 112 -11.32 -8.62 -4.41
N ARG A 113 -11.40 -8.49 -3.08
CA ARG A 113 -10.35 -8.92 -2.14
C ARG A 113 -10.01 -10.40 -2.36
N ASN A 114 -11.05 -11.25 -2.42
CA ASN A 114 -10.91 -12.68 -2.68
C ASN A 114 -10.31 -13.04 -4.05
N THR A 115 -10.54 -12.25 -5.10
CA THR A 115 -9.97 -12.48 -6.44
C THR A 115 -8.48 -12.18 -6.46
N TYR A 116 -8.07 -11.08 -5.84
CA TYR A 116 -6.65 -10.72 -5.71
C TYR A 116 -5.89 -11.65 -4.74
N ASP A 117 -6.56 -12.11 -3.67
CA ASP A 117 -6.03 -13.15 -2.77
C ASP A 117 -5.70 -14.43 -3.54
N ARG A 118 -6.56 -14.81 -4.49
CA ARG A 118 -6.40 -16.02 -5.32
C ARG A 118 -5.39 -15.88 -6.46
N LEU A 119 -5.20 -14.67 -6.99
CA LEU A 119 -4.15 -14.36 -7.99
C LEU A 119 -2.73 -14.43 -7.40
N GLY A 120 -2.62 -14.54 -6.06
CA GLY A 120 -1.35 -14.62 -5.34
C GLY A 120 -0.59 -13.30 -5.36
N ILE A 121 -1.30 -12.19 -5.55
CA ILE A 121 -0.72 -10.84 -5.54
C ILE A 121 -0.35 -10.53 -4.08
N PRO A 122 0.91 -10.18 -3.77
CA PRO A 122 1.33 -9.77 -2.43
C PRO A 122 0.41 -8.72 -1.83
N GLU A 123 0.19 -8.75 -0.52
CA GLU A 123 -0.71 -7.82 0.19
C GLU A 123 -0.35 -6.34 -0.06
N ALA A 124 0.93 -6.08 -0.30
CA ALA A 124 1.45 -4.77 -0.69
C ALA A 124 0.99 -4.28 -2.07
N GLU A 125 0.68 -5.15 -3.03
CA GLU A 125 0.18 -4.75 -4.35
C GLU A 125 -1.34 -4.59 -4.37
N LYS A 126 -2.05 -5.31 -3.50
CA LYS A 126 -3.48 -5.15 -3.25
C LYS A 126 -3.83 -3.74 -2.78
N GLN A 127 -3.12 -3.26 -1.75
CA GLN A 127 -3.29 -1.91 -1.22
C GLN A 127 -2.90 -0.83 -2.26
N ARG A 128 -1.92 -1.11 -3.13
CA ARG A 128 -1.47 -0.24 -4.23
C ARG A 128 -2.54 0.01 -5.30
N LEU A 129 -3.35 -1.00 -5.60
CA LEU A 129 -4.35 -0.97 -6.68
C LEU A 129 -5.61 -0.18 -6.31
N VAL A 130 -5.95 -0.11 -5.02
CA VAL A 130 -7.12 0.64 -4.51
C VAL A 130 -6.79 2.11 -4.31
N ALA A 131 -5.53 2.37 -3.99
CA ALA A 131 -4.97 3.69 -3.77
C ALA A 131 -4.47 4.38 -5.04
N GLY A 132 -4.62 3.79 -6.24
CA GLY A 132 -4.36 4.42 -7.55
C GLY A 132 -3.02 5.18 -7.75
N VAL A 133 -1.99 4.91 -6.95
CA VAL A 133 -0.67 5.55 -7.02
C VAL A 133 0.41 4.51 -6.77
N ALA A 134 1.50 4.60 -7.52
CA ALA A 134 2.76 3.97 -7.19
C ALA A 134 3.28 4.53 -5.86
N ALA A 135 2.86 3.95 -4.74
CA ALA A 135 3.46 4.24 -3.45
C ALA A 135 4.87 3.65 -3.44
N GLN A 136 5.87 4.53 -3.45
CA GLN A 136 7.24 4.18 -3.15
C GLN A 136 7.27 3.90 -1.64
N TYR A 137 6.93 2.68 -1.22
CA TYR A 137 6.71 2.34 0.19
C TYR A 137 7.89 2.73 1.08
N GLU A 138 7.60 3.50 2.11
CA GLU A 138 8.51 3.90 3.19
C GLU A 138 8.50 2.77 4.22
N CYS A 139 9.62 2.08 4.47
CA CYS A 139 9.54 0.83 5.25
C CYS A 139 10.65 0.68 6.30
N LEU A 140 10.32 -0.02 7.39
CA LEU A 140 11.22 -0.34 8.50
C LEU A 140 11.52 -1.85 8.54
N ALA A 141 12.68 -2.24 9.09
CA ALA A 141 13.05 -3.65 9.25
C ALA A 141 12.09 -4.38 10.21
N SER A 142 11.85 -5.67 9.96
CA SER A 142 10.86 -6.49 10.68
C SER A 142 10.94 -6.49 12.23
N ASP A 143 12.14 -6.34 12.78
CA ASP A 143 12.43 -6.35 14.22
C ASP A 143 12.52 -4.95 14.82
N THR A 144 12.26 -3.90 14.04
CA THR A 144 12.22 -2.51 14.51
C THR A 144 11.15 -2.35 15.57
N LEU A 145 11.52 -1.88 16.76
CA LEU A 145 10.63 -1.78 17.92
C LEU A 145 9.79 -0.50 17.89
N VAL A 146 8.48 -0.64 17.72
CA VAL A 146 7.50 0.45 17.75
C VAL A 146 7.02 0.66 19.19
N TRP A 147 6.99 1.92 19.64
CA TRP A 147 6.55 2.26 20.99
C TRP A 147 5.01 2.30 21.06
N THR A 148 4.42 1.36 21.79
CA THR A 148 2.98 1.26 22.02
C THR A 148 2.60 1.63 23.45
N ALA A 149 1.38 2.15 23.62
CA ALA A 149 0.79 2.54 24.89
C ALA A 149 0.11 1.36 25.62
N ASN A 150 -0.06 0.21 24.96
CA ASN A 150 -0.80 -0.96 25.46
C ASN A 150 0.07 -2.21 25.66
N ARG A 151 1.06 -2.43 24.78
CA ARG A 151 1.89 -3.66 24.76
C ARG A 151 3.40 -3.39 24.90
N GLY A 152 3.79 -2.14 25.16
CA GLY A 152 5.20 -1.77 25.26
C GLY A 152 5.87 -1.56 23.89
N GLN A 153 7.13 -1.90 23.76
CA GLN A 153 7.93 -1.86 22.53
C GLN A 153 7.73 -3.18 21.77
N VAL A 154 6.96 -3.12 20.70
CA VAL A 154 6.55 -4.29 19.91
C VAL A 154 7.28 -4.24 18.57
N PRO A 155 7.87 -5.36 18.08
CA PRO A 155 8.41 -5.41 16.72
C PRO A 155 7.36 -5.00 15.70
N ILE A 156 7.72 -4.20 14.71
CA ILE A 156 6.77 -3.66 13.73
C ILE A 156 5.97 -4.77 13.01
N LYS A 157 6.57 -5.94 12.78
CA LYS A 157 5.92 -7.11 12.19
C LYS A 157 4.80 -7.73 13.07
N GLU A 158 4.77 -7.41 14.35
CA GLU A 158 3.82 -7.92 15.36
C GLU A 158 2.79 -6.84 15.77
N ILE A 159 2.85 -5.65 15.17
CA ILE A 159 1.84 -4.61 15.34
C ILE A 159 0.55 -5.05 14.66
N GLU A 160 -0.57 -4.88 15.36
CA GLU A 160 -1.90 -5.31 14.91
C GLU A 160 -2.87 -4.14 14.86
N PHE A 161 -3.96 -4.31 14.10
CA PHE A 161 -5.06 -3.37 14.06
C PHE A 161 -5.59 -3.07 15.48
N GLY A 162 -5.74 -1.78 15.81
CA GLY A 162 -6.22 -1.33 17.11
C GLY A 162 -5.15 -1.20 18.20
N ASP A 163 -3.89 -1.55 17.92
CA ASP A 163 -2.77 -1.12 18.76
C ASP A 163 -2.73 0.39 18.87
N ARG A 164 -2.16 0.88 19.97
CA ARG A 164 -2.08 2.32 20.24
C ARG A 164 -0.63 2.74 20.30
N VAL A 165 -0.15 3.50 19.32
CA VAL A 165 1.25 3.94 19.21
C VAL A 165 1.41 5.39 19.65
N PHE A 166 2.63 5.75 20.07
CA PHE A 166 2.96 7.15 20.31
C PHE A 166 3.29 7.84 18.99
N ALA A 167 2.63 8.95 18.73
CA ALA A 167 2.77 9.78 17.54
C ALA A 167 3.02 11.24 17.93
N TYR A 168 3.77 11.99 17.14
CA TYR A 168 4.04 13.41 17.34
C TYR A 168 3.07 14.26 16.53
N ASP A 169 2.21 15.04 17.19
CA ASP A 169 1.33 16.00 16.54
C ASP A 169 2.08 17.33 16.34
N GLU A 170 2.38 17.66 15.07
CA GLU A 170 3.09 18.88 14.71
C GLU A 170 2.28 20.16 14.97
N ASN A 171 0.95 20.09 14.97
CA ASN A 171 0.09 21.26 15.19
C ASN A 171 0.09 21.68 16.66
N THR A 172 0.05 20.69 17.56
CA THR A 172 0.07 20.94 19.02
C THR A 172 1.48 20.89 19.61
N GLU A 173 2.46 20.46 18.80
CA GLU A 173 3.85 20.19 19.16
C GLU A 173 4.02 19.23 20.35
N ARG A 174 3.17 18.20 20.43
CA ARG A 174 3.09 17.26 21.54
C ARG A 174 2.97 15.82 21.04
N PHE A 175 3.39 14.87 21.87
CA PHE A 175 3.12 13.46 21.61
C PHE A 175 1.68 13.11 22.03
N VAL A 176 1.00 12.33 21.22
CA VAL A 176 -0.34 11.80 21.43
C VAL A 176 -0.34 10.28 21.27
N VAL A 177 -1.40 9.63 21.75
CA VAL A 177 -1.62 8.19 21.57
C VAL A 177 -2.62 7.98 20.43
N ALA A 178 -2.15 7.42 19.32
CA ALA A 178 -2.92 7.23 18.10
C ALA A 178 -3.16 5.73 17.82
N PRO A 179 -4.35 5.33 17.32
CA PRO A 179 -4.62 3.95 16.96
C PRO A 179 -3.98 3.58 15.62
N VAL A 180 -3.51 2.33 15.51
CA VAL A 180 -3.02 1.73 14.27
C VAL A 180 -4.23 1.23 13.45
N LYS A 181 -4.31 1.69 12.20
CA LYS A 181 -5.36 1.34 11.23
C LYS A 181 -4.96 0.22 10.28
N GLY A 182 -3.66 0.00 10.09
CA GLY A 182 -3.13 -1.02 9.21
C GLY A 182 -1.71 -1.37 9.60
N ALA A 183 -1.32 -2.62 9.37
CA ALA A 183 0.05 -3.09 9.52
C ALA A 183 0.28 -4.17 8.47
N ALA A 184 1.33 -4.04 7.68
CA ALA A 184 1.62 -5.00 6.61
C ALA A 184 3.13 -5.14 6.36
N GLN A 185 3.53 -6.34 5.92
CA GLN A 185 4.81 -6.50 5.25
C GLN A 185 4.69 -5.90 3.86
N THR A 186 5.54 -4.91 3.56
CA THR A 186 5.47 -4.14 2.32
C THR A 186 6.32 -4.76 1.21
N ASP A 187 7.55 -5.20 1.49
CA ASP A 187 8.47 -5.73 0.49
C ASP A 187 9.70 -6.43 1.14
N THR A 188 10.66 -6.86 0.33
CA THR A 188 12.02 -7.23 0.76
C THR A 188 13.01 -6.29 0.09
N ARG A 189 13.58 -5.34 0.86
CA ARG A 189 14.39 -4.23 0.33
C ARG A 189 15.71 -4.08 1.07
N GLN A 190 16.66 -3.40 0.42
CA GLN A 190 17.89 -2.96 1.06
C GLN A 190 17.56 -1.94 2.15
N THR A 191 17.88 -2.28 3.41
CA THR A 191 17.79 -1.38 4.55
C THR A 191 19.13 -0.71 4.81
N TYR A 192 19.07 0.44 5.46
CA TYR A 192 20.20 1.23 5.92
C TYR A 192 20.10 1.38 7.44
N ALA A 193 21.20 1.14 8.14
CA ALA A 193 21.28 1.34 9.57
C ALA A 193 21.65 2.81 9.85
N VAL A 194 20.70 3.57 10.38
CA VAL A 194 20.91 4.95 10.84
C VAL A 194 21.24 4.90 12.32
N LYS A 195 22.50 5.21 12.66
CA LYS A 195 22.98 5.27 14.05
C LYS A 195 23.08 6.71 14.51
N THR A 196 22.38 7.01 15.60
CA THR A 196 22.46 8.27 16.32
C THR A 196 23.36 8.11 17.55
N THR A 197 23.36 9.09 18.47
CA THR A 197 24.25 9.04 19.65
C THR A 197 23.86 7.93 20.63
N HIS A 198 22.57 7.61 20.73
CA HIS A 198 22.07 6.60 21.67
C HIS A 198 21.13 5.56 21.04
N ARG A 199 20.67 5.77 19.80
CA ARG A 199 19.66 4.93 19.12
C ARG A 199 20.13 4.49 17.75
N SER A 200 19.58 3.38 17.28
CA SER A 200 19.81 2.85 15.93
C SER A 200 18.49 2.36 15.36
N ILE A 201 18.22 2.69 14.11
CA ILE A 201 17.04 2.20 13.38
C ILE A 201 17.46 1.68 12.02
N ARG A 202 16.76 0.68 11.51
CA ARG A 202 16.96 0.13 10.17
C ARG A 202 15.75 0.41 9.30
N ALA A 203 15.98 1.13 8.20
CA ALA A 203 14.92 1.65 7.34
C ALA A 203 15.37 1.64 5.87
N THR A 204 14.42 1.65 4.93
CA THR A 204 14.73 1.83 3.50
C THR A 204 15.24 3.23 3.20
N ASP A 205 15.94 3.41 2.09
CA ASP A 205 16.50 4.70 1.66
C ASP A 205 15.44 5.81 1.55
N ASN A 206 14.24 5.47 1.12
CA ASN A 206 13.13 6.40 0.95
C ASN A 206 12.32 6.66 2.24
N HIS A 207 12.60 6.00 3.36
CA HIS A 207 11.80 6.18 4.58
C HIS A 207 12.10 7.54 5.25
N PRO A 208 11.11 8.41 5.49
CA PRO A 208 11.32 9.75 6.02
C PRO A 208 11.41 9.76 7.56
N MET A 209 12.32 10.59 8.04
CA MET A 209 12.50 10.88 9.46
C MET A 209 12.40 12.39 9.69
N LEU A 210 11.86 12.79 10.84
CA LEU A 210 11.80 14.20 11.18
C LEU A 210 13.19 14.69 11.56
N VAL A 211 13.82 15.46 10.67
CA VAL A 211 15.20 15.94 10.79
C VAL A 211 15.24 17.44 11.02
N LEU A 212 16.12 17.86 11.92
CA LEU A 212 16.55 19.25 12.07
C LEU A 212 17.84 19.45 11.28
N ARG A 213 17.73 20.17 10.15
CA ARG A 213 18.86 20.49 9.27
C ARG A 213 19.21 21.97 9.33
N ASP A 214 20.50 22.26 9.19
CA ASP A 214 21.02 23.62 9.10
C ASP A 214 21.01 24.10 7.63
N GLU A 215 20.17 25.09 7.33
CA GLU A 215 19.95 25.67 6.01
C GLU A 215 20.73 26.99 5.81
N ARG A 216 21.91 27.09 6.39
CA ARG A 216 22.79 28.24 6.14
C ARG A 216 23.19 28.31 4.66
N GLU A 217 22.99 29.49 4.06
CA GLU A 217 23.67 29.86 2.82
C GLU A 217 25.19 29.88 3.01
N GLU A 218 25.91 29.37 2.01
CA GLU A 218 27.37 29.29 2.02
C GLU A 218 28.00 30.68 2.27
N GLY A 219 28.74 30.83 3.37
CA GLY A 219 29.37 32.09 3.78
C GLY A 219 28.68 32.86 4.92
N ARG A 220 27.51 32.43 5.41
CA ARG A 220 26.86 33.05 6.59
C ARG A 220 27.25 32.36 7.90
N GLN A 221 27.64 33.15 8.92
CA GLN A 221 28.07 32.62 10.22
C GLN A 221 26.92 32.16 11.15
N ARG A 222 25.69 32.66 10.98
CA ARG A 222 24.55 32.33 11.87
C ARG A 222 23.77 31.13 11.35
N ALA A 223 23.69 30.07 12.17
CA ALA A 223 22.94 28.85 11.86
C ALA A 223 21.43 29.11 11.72
N ARG A 224 20.79 28.49 10.72
CA ARG A 224 19.34 28.58 10.47
C ARG A 224 18.80 27.17 10.38
N TYR A 225 18.28 26.66 11.49
CA TYR A 225 17.75 25.30 11.54
C TYR A 225 16.28 25.29 11.13
N ALA A 226 15.89 24.27 10.35
CA ALA A 226 14.51 23.98 10.00
C ALA A 226 14.21 22.49 10.26
N ARG A 227 13.00 22.22 10.76
CA ARG A 227 12.46 20.86 10.88
C ARG A 227 11.88 20.46 9.53
N ARG A 228 12.28 19.31 8.99
CA ARG A 228 11.72 18.73 7.76
C ARG A 228 11.69 17.22 7.86
N TRP A 229 10.72 16.61 7.21
CA TRP A 229 10.76 15.19 6.87
C TRP A 229 11.80 14.99 5.76
N VAL A 230 12.79 14.15 6.03
CA VAL A 230 13.91 13.86 5.11
C VAL A 230 14.07 12.35 5.04
N THR A 231 14.18 11.82 3.81
CA THR A 231 14.36 10.38 3.58
C THR A 231 15.74 9.93 4.02
N VAL A 232 15.87 8.69 4.51
CA VAL A 232 17.12 8.11 5.00
C VAL A 232 18.29 8.29 4.03
N GLY A 233 18.06 8.17 2.71
CA GLY A 233 19.06 8.36 1.66
C GLY A 233 19.56 9.81 1.53
N GLU A 234 18.79 10.80 1.99
CA GLU A 234 19.14 12.21 1.98
C GLU A 234 19.69 12.74 3.31
N ILE A 235 19.52 11.97 4.41
CA ILE A 235 20.09 12.28 5.71
C ILE A 235 21.62 12.23 5.61
N LYS A 236 22.28 13.25 6.16
CA LYS A 236 23.73 13.33 6.20
C LYS A 236 24.24 13.12 7.63
N VAL A 237 25.42 12.52 7.74
CA VAL A 237 26.14 12.47 9.03
C VAL A 237 26.30 13.89 9.57
N GLY A 238 25.88 14.11 10.81
CA GLY A 238 25.85 15.41 11.45
C GLY A 238 24.48 16.10 11.46
N ASP A 239 23.51 15.66 10.64
CA ASP A 239 22.09 16.03 10.76
C ASP A 239 21.55 15.52 12.13
N SER A 240 20.42 16.06 12.57
CA SER A 240 19.86 15.79 13.90
C SER A 240 18.42 15.26 13.79
N ILE A 241 18.18 14.02 14.17
CA ILE A 241 16.86 13.35 14.06
C ILE A 241 16.04 13.57 15.33
N ALA A 242 14.74 13.79 15.17
CA ALA A 242 13.81 14.04 16.25
C ALA A 242 13.62 12.82 17.16
N VAL A 243 13.55 13.09 18.46
CA VAL A 243 13.41 12.10 19.52
C VAL A 243 12.40 12.56 20.58
N PRO A 244 11.58 11.66 21.16
CA PRO A 244 10.75 11.99 22.30
C PRO A 244 11.60 12.28 23.54
N ARG A 245 11.26 13.38 24.23
CA ARG A 245 11.77 13.75 25.57
C ARG A 245 10.78 13.36 26.66
N HIS A 246 9.50 13.61 26.41
CA HIS A 246 8.39 13.22 27.25
C HIS A 246 7.32 12.58 26.38
N ILE A 247 6.64 11.57 26.93
CA ILE A 247 5.48 10.93 26.30
C ILE A 247 4.23 11.26 27.14
N PRO A 248 3.05 11.38 26.51
CA PRO A 248 1.83 11.79 27.20
C PRO A 248 1.49 10.80 28.31
N GLU A 249 0.78 11.25 29.34
CA GLU A 249 0.26 10.33 30.34
C GLU A 249 -0.70 9.32 29.68
N PHE A 250 -0.49 8.05 29.99
CA PHE A 250 -1.24 6.96 29.41
C PHE A 250 -1.37 5.80 30.39
N GLY A 251 -2.27 4.89 30.04
CA GLY A 251 -2.50 3.65 30.75
C GLY A 251 -3.75 3.69 31.62
N ALA A 252 -4.22 2.51 31.97
CA ALA A 252 -5.42 2.31 32.78
C ALA A 252 -5.17 1.26 33.85
N VAL A 253 -5.91 1.37 34.96
CA VAL A 253 -5.90 0.35 36.00
C VAL A 253 -6.33 -0.98 35.39
N LYS A 254 -5.62 -2.06 35.74
CA LYS A 254 -5.88 -3.40 35.21
C LYS A 254 -6.84 -4.16 36.11
N ASP A 255 -7.89 -4.73 35.55
CA ASP A 255 -8.71 -5.73 36.24
C ASP A 255 -7.94 -7.05 36.38
N LEU A 256 -7.94 -7.60 37.59
CA LEU A 256 -7.15 -8.76 37.96
C LEU A 256 -8.05 -9.98 38.17
N PRO A 257 -7.58 -11.20 37.83
CA PRO A 257 -8.31 -12.43 38.07
C PRO A 257 -8.59 -12.61 39.57
N THR A 258 -9.73 -13.21 39.90
CA THR A 258 -10.05 -13.62 41.27
C THR A 258 -9.95 -15.14 41.40
N ILE A 259 -9.44 -15.62 42.53
CA ILE A 259 -9.41 -17.06 42.83
C ILE A 259 -10.48 -17.35 43.90
N PRO A 260 -11.39 -18.31 43.66
CA PRO A 260 -12.39 -18.70 44.64
C PRO A 260 -11.76 -19.06 45.99
N GLY A 261 -12.22 -18.42 47.07
CA GLY A 261 -11.74 -18.68 48.43
C GLY A 261 -10.42 -18.00 48.80
N PHE A 262 -9.85 -17.16 47.93
CA PHE A 262 -8.66 -16.36 48.22
C PHE A 262 -9.00 -14.86 48.13
N ALA A 263 -8.69 -14.11 49.18
CA ALA A 263 -8.84 -12.66 49.17
C ALA A 263 -7.69 -12.06 48.34
N SER A 264 -8.00 -11.58 47.13
CA SER A 264 -7.06 -10.90 46.25
C SER A 264 -7.62 -9.56 45.78
N PRO A 265 -6.77 -8.57 45.47
CA PRO A 265 -7.20 -7.33 44.84
C PRO A 265 -7.90 -7.60 43.51
N SER A 266 -9.00 -6.89 43.24
CA SER A 266 -9.72 -6.96 41.96
C SER A 266 -9.10 -6.09 40.87
N THR A 267 -8.27 -5.13 41.25
CA THR A 267 -7.66 -4.15 40.35
C THR A 267 -6.19 -3.88 40.72
N SER A 268 -5.39 -3.43 39.75
CA SER A 268 -3.99 -3.05 40.00
C SER A 268 -3.89 -1.78 40.87
N SER A 269 -2.85 -1.73 41.71
CA SER A 269 -2.59 -0.60 42.61
C SER A 269 -1.09 -0.36 42.76
N VAL A 270 -0.69 0.81 43.27
CA VAL A 270 0.71 1.16 43.53
C VAL A 270 1.38 0.14 44.46
N ASP A 271 0.71 -0.26 45.54
CA ASP A 271 1.22 -1.23 46.52
C ASP A 271 1.37 -2.63 45.92
N LEU A 272 0.40 -3.07 45.12
CA LEU A 272 0.48 -4.36 44.43
C LEU A 272 1.64 -4.36 43.43
N MET A 273 1.76 -3.32 42.61
CA MET A 273 2.78 -3.26 41.58
C MET A 273 4.19 -3.18 42.18
N TRP A 274 4.38 -2.45 43.27
CA TRP A 274 5.65 -2.47 44.02
C TRP A 274 5.99 -3.88 44.51
N LEU A 275 5.04 -4.60 45.11
CA LEU A 275 5.25 -5.97 45.57
C LEU A 275 5.62 -6.93 44.42
N LEU A 276 4.93 -6.80 43.27
CA LEU A 276 5.23 -7.61 42.08
C LEU A 276 6.61 -7.28 41.50
N GLY A 277 7.04 -6.02 41.54
CA GLY A 277 8.39 -5.61 41.16
C GLY A 277 9.46 -6.23 42.05
N LEU A 278 9.23 -6.23 43.37
CA LEU A 278 10.10 -6.86 44.36
C LEU A 278 10.23 -8.37 44.11
N TYR A 279 9.11 -9.03 43.80
CA TYR A 279 9.07 -10.44 43.41
C TYR A 279 9.87 -10.70 42.12
N VAL A 280 9.72 -9.83 41.11
CA VAL A 280 10.46 -9.91 39.84
C VAL A 280 11.95 -9.71 40.04
N GLY A 281 12.42 -8.93 41.02
CA GLY A 281 13.85 -8.88 41.35
C GLY A 281 14.34 -10.15 42.05
N ASN A 282 13.77 -10.48 43.21
CA ASN A 282 14.28 -11.54 44.09
C ASN A 282 14.15 -12.97 43.53
N GLY A 283 13.23 -13.22 42.58
CA GLY A 283 13.20 -14.45 41.79
C GLY A 283 12.73 -15.72 42.50
N ASN A 284 12.13 -15.62 43.68
CA ASN A 284 11.43 -16.72 44.35
C ASN A 284 10.28 -16.21 45.26
N LEU A 285 9.41 -17.12 45.68
CA LEU A 285 8.30 -16.85 46.62
C LEU A 285 8.75 -16.62 48.08
N GLY A 286 10.05 -16.77 48.37
CA GLY A 286 10.64 -16.54 49.69
C GLY A 286 11.51 -15.29 49.64
N LEU A 287 10.87 -14.13 49.70
CA LEU A 287 11.48 -12.82 49.52
C LEU A 287 12.73 -12.68 50.41
N SER A 288 13.91 -12.64 49.77
CA SER A 288 15.14 -12.15 50.42
C SER A 288 15.04 -10.63 50.40
N THR A 289 14.87 -10.02 51.56
CA THR A 289 14.64 -8.58 51.69
C THR A 289 15.52 -8.03 52.78
N ASP A 290 16.17 -6.91 52.48
CA ASP A 290 16.83 -6.07 53.47
C ASP A 290 15.91 -5.90 54.70
N ILE A 291 16.49 -5.90 55.90
CA ILE A 291 15.74 -5.86 57.16
C ILE A 291 14.76 -4.67 57.21
N GLU A 292 15.12 -3.58 56.54
CA GLU A 292 14.34 -2.35 56.44
C GLU A 292 13.05 -2.49 55.63
N LEU A 293 12.96 -3.47 54.72
CA LEU A 293 11.77 -3.68 53.87
C LEU A 293 10.76 -4.66 54.47
N ARG A 294 11.14 -5.44 55.48
CA ARG A 294 10.31 -6.53 56.03
C ARG A 294 8.96 -6.07 56.56
N ALA A 295 8.98 -4.97 57.31
CA ALA A 295 7.77 -4.39 57.89
C ALA A 295 6.82 -3.91 56.78
N GLU A 296 7.38 -3.30 55.73
CA GLU A 296 6.62 -2.81 54.58
C GLU A 296 6.05 -3.94 53.74
N VAL A 297 6.83 -4.99 53.45
CA VAL A 297 6.33 -6.20 52.77
C VAL A 297 5.21 -6.85 53.60
N SER A 298 5.38 -6.95 54.91
CA SER A 298 4.37 -7.54 55.80
C SER A 298 3.08 -6.72 55.83
N ARG A 299 3.20 -5.38 55.84
CA ARG A 299 2.05 -4.46 55.74
C ARG A 299 1.32 -4.66 54.43
N VAL A 300 2.02 -4.57 53.29
CA VAL A 300 1.43 -4.67 51.95
C VAL A 300 0.77 -6.04 51.73
N VAL A 301 1.43 -7.14 52.12
CA VAL A 301 0.86 -8.49 52.00
C VAL A 301 -0.39 -8.67 52.86
N ASN A 302 -0.38 -8.09 54.08
CA ASN A 302 -1.54 -8.18 54.96
C ASN A 302 -2.71 -7.35 54.45
N GLU A 303 -2.48 -6.13 53.98
CA GLU A 303 -3.53 -5.25 53.47
C GLU A 303 -4.14 -5.78 52.16
N LEU A 304 -3.31 -6.29 51.23
CA LEU A 304 -3.79 -6.75 49.93
C LEU A 304 -4.42 -8.14 49.97
N PHE A 305 -3.92 -9.05 50.82
CA PHE A 305 -4.30 -10.47 50.78
C PHE A 305 -4.81 -11.02 52.12
N GLY A 306 -4.74 -10.24 53.21
CA GLY A 306 -5.07 -10.72 54.56
C GLY A 306 -4.12 -11.80 55.10
N LEU A 307 -2.97 -11.99 54.45
CA LEU A 307 -2.01 -13.03 54.80
C LEU A 307 -1.03 -12.55 55.87
N ARG A 308 -0.45 -13.50 56.59
CA ARG A 308 0.58 -13.24 57.60
C ARG A 308 1.94 -13.65 57.04
N CYS A 309 2.92 -12.76 57.18
CA CYS A 309 4.31 -13.03 56.85
C CYS A 309 5.01 -13.75 58.03
N ILE A 310 5.85 -14.73 57.70
CA ILE A 310 6.68 -15.48 58.66
C ILE A 310 8.13 -15.04 58.44
N GLU A 311 8.78 -14.58 59.50
CA GLU A 311 10.22 -14.30 59.49
C GLU A 311 10.97 -15.63 59.57
N ALA A 312 11.67 -16.00 58.49
CA ALA A 312 12.38 -17.28 58.42
C ALA A 312 13.82 -17.18 58.94
N ASP A 313 14.51 -16.06 58.69
CA ASP A 313 15.87 -15.76 59.15
C ASP A 313 16.13 -14.22 59.13
N GLU A 314 17.39 -13.78 59.28
CA GLU A 314 17.81 -12.36 59.27
C GLU A 314 17.62 -11.63 57.93
N ASP A 315 17.45 -12.37 56.81
CA ASP A 315 17.32 -11.78 55.47
C ASP A 315 16.03 -12.19 54.72
N ARG A 316 15.21 -13.11 55.25
CA ARG A 316 14.06 -13.67 54.52
C ARG A 316 12.71 -13.56 55.23
N VAL A 317 11.70 -13.19 54.43
CA VAL A 317 10.28 -13.24 54.78
C VAL A 317 9.57 -14.27 53.91
N VAL A 318 8.75 -15.12 54.53
CA VAL A 318 8.03 -16.21 53.87
C VAL A 318 6.54 -16.05 54.05
N VAL A 319 5.79 -16.15 52.95
CA VAL A 319 4.33 -16.19 52.93
C VAL A 319 3.89 -17.58 52.50
N ASN A 320 3.24 -18.33 53.40
CA ASN A 320 2.77 -19.67 53.07
C ASN A 320 1.35 -19.62 52.52
N SER A 321 1.22 -19.46 51.19
CA SER A 321 -0.08 -19.48 50.50
C SER A 321 0.05 -20.03 49.09
N THR A 322 -0.48 -21.23 48.87
CA THR A 322 -0.57 -21.82 47.52
C THR A 322 -1.47 -20.99 46.61
N ALA A 323 -2.52 -20.38 47.15
CA ALA A 323 -3.43 -19.54 46.38
C ALA A 323 -2.76 -18.25 45.89
N LEU A 324 -1.91 -17.62 46.70
CA LEU A 324 -1.13 -16.44 46.29
C LEU A 324 -0.18 -16.80 45.14
N THR A 325 0.49 -17.95 45.23
CA THR A 325 1.37 -18.43 44.16
C THR A 325 0.62 -18.66 42.85
N GLN A 326 -0.51 -19.37 42.91
CA GLN A 326 -1.36 -19.60 41.73
C GLN A 326 -1.88 -18.29 41.13
N TRP A 327 -2.16 -17.30 41.98
CA TRP A 327 -2.61 -15.99 41.54
C TRP A 327 -1.51 -15.21 40.82
N ILE A 328 -0.30 -15.15 41.38
CA ILE A 328 0.87 -14.50 40.73
C ILE A 328 1.20 -15.17 39.39
N ASP A 329 1.10 -16.50 39.33
CA ASP A 329 1.29 -17.26 38.09
C ASP A 329 0.21 -16.91 37.04
N ALA A 330 -1.06 -16.82 37.45
CA ALA A 330 -2.16 -16.41 36.57
C ALA A 330 -2.04 -14.96 36.06
N LEU A 331 -1.29 -14.10 36.75
CA LEU A 331 -0.95 -12.75 36.28
C LEU A 331 0.16 -12.73 35.23
N GLY A 332 0.82 -13.87 34.97
CA GLY A 332 1.94 -14.00 34.04
C GLY A 332 3.32 -13.80 34.67
N PHE A 333 3.41 -13.64 35.99
CA PHE A 333 4.70 -13.49 36.71
C PHE A 333 5.32 -14.85 37.12
N GLY A 334 4.81 -15.97 36.60
CA GLY A 334 5.40 -17.29 36.82
C GLY A 334 6.85 -17.41 36.35
N GLY A 335 7.60 -18.35 36.95
CA GLY A 335 8.94 -18.74 36.49
C GLY A 335 10.05 -18.66 37.55
N LEU A 336 11.25 -19.07 37.15
CA LEU A 336 12.48 -18.99 37.94
C LEU A 336 13.29 -17.76 37.55
N SER A 337 14.38 -17.46 38.25
CA SER A 337 15.24 -16.28 37.98
C SER A 337 15.72 -16.12 36.53
N LEU A 338 15.74 -17.20 35.73
CA LEU A 338 16.13 -17.18 34.32
C LEU A 338 14.95 -17.18 33.32
N THR A 339 13.72 -17.48 33.78
CA THR A 339 12.54 -17.64 32.90
C THR A 339 11.42 -16.64 33.20
N LYS A 340 11.45 -15.95 34.36
CA LYS A 340 10.52 -14.88 34.71
C LYS A 340 10.56 -13.75 33.67
N ARG A 341 9.40 -13.16 33.37
CA ARG A 341 9.25 -12.02 32.45
C ARG A 341 8.30 -10.98 33.03
N VAL A 342 8.41 -9.76 32.54
CA VAL A 342 7.40 -8.72 32.74
C VAL A 342 6.24 -9.01 31.78
N PRO A 343 4.99 -9.18 32.26
CA PRO A 343 3.81 -9.33 31.41
C PRO A 343 3.48 -8.05 30.64
N ASP A 344 2.99 -8.19 29.40
CA ASP A 344 2.74 -7.06 28.49
C ASP A 344 1.76 -6.02 29.07
N TRP A 345 0.78 -6.47 29.86
CA TRP A 345 -0.20 -5.57 30.46
C TRP A 345 0.41 -4.57 31.46
N VAL A 346 1.62 -4.83 31.97
CA VAL A 346 2.33 -3.92 32.89
C VAL A 346 2.75 -2.63 32.18
N TYR A 347 3.09 -2.70 30.89
CA TYR A 347 3.49 -1.52 30.11
C TYR A 347 2.32 -0.54 29.93
N GLY A 348 1.08 -1.05 29.86
CA GLY A 348 -0.15 -0.25 29.73
C GLY A 348 -0.74 0.28 31.04
N LEU A 349 -0.04 0.15 32.18
CA LEU A 349 -0.51 0.69 33.47
C LEU A 349 -0.30 2.21 33.59
N PRO A 350 -0.96 2.91 34.53
CA PRO A 350 -0.63 4.31 34.81
C PRO A 350 0.84 4.47 35.25
N VAL A 351 1.45 5.62 34.95
CA VAL A 351 2.88 5.88 35.21
C VAL A 351 3.29 5.61 36.66
N GLU A 352 2.46 5.99 37.64
CA GLU A 352 2.71 5.75 39.07
C GLU A 352 2.82 4.26 39.41
N GLN A 353 2.03 3.40 38.75
CA GLN A 353 2.07 1.96 38.95
C GLN A 353 3.30 1.32 38.28
N ARG A 354 3.73 1.81 37.12
CA ARG A 354 4.99 1.38 36.49
C ARG A 354 6.21 1.80 37.31
N LEU A 355 6.21 3.03 37.82
CA LEU A 355 7.24 3.54 38.71
C LEU A 355 7.31 2.76 40.02
N ALA A 356 6.17 2.35 40.57
CA ALA A 356 6.09 1.48 41.74
C ALA A 356 6.70 0.10 41.46
N PHE A 357 6.34 -0.52 40.33
CA PHE A 357 6.92 -1.79 39.89
C PHE A 357 8.43 -1.71 39.71
N LEU A 358 8.92 -0.69 39.00
CA LEU A 358 10.36 -0.45 38.85
C LEU A 358 11.03 -0.18 40.19
N GLY A 359 10.37 0.55 41.10
CA GLY A 359 10.85 0.82 42.45
C GLY A 359 11.02 -0.46 43.28
N GLY A 360 10.03 -1.36 43.24
CA GLY A 360 10.13 -2.67 43.91
C GLY A 360 11.25 -3.54 43.34
N TRP A 361 11.42 -3.52 42.02
CA TRP A 361 12.53 -4.24 41.37
C TRP A 361 13.89 -3.62 41.74
N VAL A 362 13.97 -2.30 41.77
CA VAL A 362 15.15 -1.57 42.24
C VAL A 362 15.40 -1.84 43.72
N ASP A 363 14.40 -2.04 44.57
CA ASP A 363 14.52 -2.39 45.99
C ASP A 363 15.00 -3.83 46.22
N ALA A 364 14.80 -4.72 45.24
CA ALA A 364 15.37 -6.06 45.23
C ALA A 364 16.82 -6.04 44.68
N ASP A 365 16.99 -5.68 43.40
CA ASP A 365 18.21 -5.94 42.62
C ASP A 365 19.00 -4.66 42.24
N GLY A 366 18.53 -3.50 42.69
CA GLY A 366 19.14 -2.20 42.38
C GLY A 366 20.29 -1.82 43.31
N TYR A 367 21.24 -1.07 42.76
CA TYR A 367 22.32 -0.41 43.49
C TYR A 367 22.28 1.10 43.21
N VAL A 368 22.04 1.89 44.25
CA VAL A 368 22.13 3.35 44.19
C VAL A 368 23.52 3.75 44.69
N GLY A 369 24.34 4.33 43.81
CA GLY A 369 25.69 4.76 44.14
C GLY A 369 25.73 5.90 45.18
N PRO A 370 26.94 6.33 45.59
CA PRO A 370 27.11 7.48 46.47
C PRO A 370 26.49 8.78 45.88
N ALA A 371 26.34 9.82 46.70
CA ALA A 371 25.67 11.09 46.38
C ALA A 371 26.06 11.77 45.04
N SER A 372 27.24 11.47 44.49
CA SER A 372 27.71 11.98 43.20
C SER A 372 27.21 11.20 41.98
N SER A 373 26.72 9.97 42.16
CA SER A 373 26.22 9.11 41.09
C SER A 373 24.89 9.65 40.54
N GLY A 374 24.73 9.62 39.22
CA GLY A 374 23.58 10.18 38.51
C GLY A 374 22.58 9.16 38.01
N SER A 375 22.70 7.94 38.53
CA SER A 375 21.95 6.80 38.06
C SER A 375 21.79 5.73 39.13
N VAL A 376 20.69 4.99 39.02
CA VAL A 376 20.45 3.72 39.71
C VAL A 376 20.93 2.61 38.78
N LEU A 377 21.67 1.64 39.31
CA LEU A 377 22.10 0.47 38.55
C LEU A 377 21.20 -0.71 38.89
N LEU A 378 20.43 -1.21 37.93
CA LEU A 378 19.69 -2.47 38.07
C LEU A 378 20.57 -3.61 37.54
N THR A 379 20.73 -4.68 38.32
CA THR A 379 21.54 -5.85 37.93
C THR A 379 20.66 -7.07 37.76
N CYS A 380 20.83 -7.83 36.68
CA CYS A 380 20.08 -9.07 36.46
C CYS A 380 20.95 -10.17 35.83
N ALA A 381 20.53 -11.42 35.99
CA ALA A 381 21.23 -12.58 35.45
C ALA A 381 21.08 -12.74 33.93
N THR A 382 20.02 -12.16 33.34
CA THR A 382 19.68 -12.34 31.92
C THR A 382 19.47 -11.01 31.22
N GLU A 383 19.99 -10.88 30.00
CA GLU A 383 19.81 -9.71 29.14
C GLU A 383 18.33 -9.37 28.83
N PRO A 384 17.44 -10.34 28.50
CA PRO A 384 16.07 -10.01 28.11
C PRO A 384 15.29 -9.29 29.20
N MET A 385 15.48 -9.66 30.46
CA MET A 385 14.84 -8.96 31.59
C MET A 385 15.26 -7.50 31.71
N LEU A 386 16.54 -7.17 31.47
CA LEU A 386 16.96 -5.77 31.49
C LEU A 386 16.50 -4.98 30.28
N ARG A 387 16.25 -5.64 29.15
CA ARG A 387 15.59 -5.00 28.00
C ARG A 387 14.14 -4.64 28.35
N GLN A 388 13.40 -5.53 29.01
CA GLN A 388 12.05 -5.24 29.54
C GLN A 388 12.07 -4.11 30.61
N ALA A 389 13.07 -4.12 31.50
CA ALA A 389 13.22 -3.04 32.49
C ALA A 389 13.58 -1.69 31.82
N ARG A 390 14.45 -1.71 30.81
CA ARG A 390 14.81 -0.52 30.01
C ARG A 390 13.59 0.11 29.37
N GLU A 391 12.77 -0.71 28.74
CA GLU A 391 11.55 -0.31 28.09
C GLU A 391 10.55 0.32 29.07
N LEU A 392 10.31 -0.33 30.22
CA LEU A 392 9.48 0.25 31.29
C LEU A 392 10.02 1.59 31.81
N VAL A 393 11.34 1.73 31.92
CA VAL A 393 12.01 2.97 32.33
C VAL A 393 11.74 4.08 31.32
N GLU A 394 11.93 3.81 30.01
CA GLU A 394 11.68 4.76 28.94
C GLU A 394 10.19 5.16 28.86
N LEU A 395 9.27 4.19 28.97
CA LEU A 395 7.82 4.42 29.01
C LEU A 395 7.31 5.07 30.31
N SER A 396 8.16 5.15 31.34
CA SER A 396 7.85 5.87 32.58
C SER A 396 8.43 7.29 32.59
N GLY A 397 9.01 7.74 31.48
CA GLY A 397 9.62 9.07 31.36
C GLY A 397 10.99 9.19 32.02
N LEU A 398 11.63 8.06 32.34
CA LEU A 398 13.00 7.98 32.84
C LEU A 398 13.95 7.61 31.69
N ARG A 399 15.27 7.68 31.94
CA ARG A 399 16.28 7.38 30.93
C ARG A 399 17.02 6.10 31.27
N ALA A 400 17.16 5.23 30.28
CA ALA A 400 17.90 3.99 30.40
C ALA A 400 19.21 4.05 29.61
N GLY A 401 20.30 3.58 30.21
CA GLY A 401 21.57 3.30 29.53
C GLY A 401 21.90 1.82 29.68
N GLY A 402 22.43 1.19 28.62
CA GLY A 402 22.66 -0.26 28.58
C GLY A 402 21.51 -1.05 27.93
N PRO A 403 21.41 -2.37 28.10
CA PRO A 403 22.19 -3.18 29.05
C PRO A 403 23.65 -3.40 28.62
N TRP A 404 24.57 -3.55 29.58
CA TRP A 404 25.95 -3.98 29.33
C TRP A 404 26.32 -5.17 30.24
N THR A 405 27.27 -5.98 29.78
CA THR A 405 27.77 -7.15 30.53
C THR A 405 28.85 -6.75 31.52
N PHE A 406 28.92 -7.48 32.63
CA PHE A 406 30.07 -7.48 33.53
C PHE A 406 30.22 -8.85 34.19
N THR A 407 31.43 -9.17 34.64
CA THR A 407 31.71 -10.44 35.30
C THR A 407 32.03 -10.20 36.76
N GLN A 408 31.44 -10.98 37.66
CA GLN A 408 31.68 -10.91 39.10
C GLN A 408 31.82 -12.32 39.70
N PRO A 409 32.49 -12.48 40.86
CA PRO A 409 32.49 -13.75 41.59
C PRO A 409 31.07 -14.13 42.05
N CYS A 410 30.72 -15.42 42.01
CA CYS A 410 29.48 -15.92 42.60
C CYS A 410 29.48 -15.71 44.11
N ARG A 411 28.41 -15.14 44.67
CA ARG A 411 28.27 -14.82 46.11
C ARG A 411 28.52 -16.02 47.05
N HIS A 412 28.16 -17.23 46.61
CA HIS A 412 28.27 -18.46 47.39
C HIS A 412 29.39 -19.41 46.92
N ALA A 413 30.16 -19.02 45.90
CA ALA A 413 31.27 -19.79 45.32
C ALA A 413 32.27 -18.81 44.66
N PRO A 414 33.05 -18.04 45.45
CA PRO A 414 33.89 -16.94 44.95
C PRO A 414 34.92 -17.35 43.89
N GLU A 415 35.29 -18.62 43.86
CA GLU A 415 36.14 -19.25 42.84
C GLU A 415 35.48 -19.35 41.45
N ARG A 416 34.17 -19.15 41.35
CA ARG A 416 33.40 -19.23 40.11
C ARG A 416 32.99 -17.83 39.66
N MET A 417 33.37 -17.47 38.44
CA MET A 417 32.95 -16.20 37.82
C MET A 417 31.56 -16.34 37.18
N GLN A 418 30.72 -15.34 37.38
CA GLN A 418 29.37 -15.20 36.83
C GLN A 418 29.32 -13.96 35.94
N THR A 419 28.83 -14.12 34.71
CA THR A 419 28.44 -13.00 33.85
C THR A 419 27.05 -12.53 34.26
N ALA A 420 26.90 -11.24 34.51
CA ALA A 420 25.64 -10.59 34.79
C ALA A 420 25.49 -9.34 33.90
N TRP A 421 24.28 -8.82 33.84
CA TRP A 421 23.94 -7.66 33.03
C TRP A 421 23.58 -6.49 33.94
N ARG A 422 23.86 -5.27 33.50
CA ARG A 422 23.50 -4.03 34.20
C ARG A 422 22.77 -3.07 33.29
N LEU A 423 21.81 -2.37 33.89
CA LEU A 423 21.05 -1.28 33.30
C LEU A 423 21.21 -0.04 34.19
N GLY A 424 21.58 1.09 33.60
CA GLY A 424 21.62 2.37 34.29
C GLY A 424 20.31 3.13 34.09
N ILE A 425 19.62 3.45 35.16
CA ILE A 425 18.42 4.30 35.17
C ILE A 425 18.84 5.69 35.62
N SER A 426 18.55 6.71 34.83
CA SER A 426 18.94 8.11 35.06
C SER A 426 17.80 9.07 34.70
N GLY A 427 18.02 10.37 34.87
CA GLY A 427 16.94 11.37 34.79
C GLY A 427 16.32 11.59 36.17
N ASP A 428 14.99 11.65 36.23
CA ASP A 428 14.25 11.87 37.47
C ASP A 428 14.00 10.55 38.24
N PHE A 429 15.07 9.80 38.48
CA PHE A 429 14.99 8.46 39.09
C PHE A 429 14.46 8.49 40.53
N GLU A 430 14.32 9.67 41.15
CA GLU A 430 13.70 9.84 42.46
C GLU A 430 12.20 9.56 42.43
N ARG A 431 11.58 9.60 41.24
CA ARG A 431 10.20 9.16 40.99
C ARG A 431 10.03 7.64 41.04
N LEU A 432 11.12 6.87 41.06
CA LEU A 432 11.00 5.42 41.28
C LEU A 432 10.31 5.20 42.62
N GLY A 433 9.29 4.33 42.65
CA GLY A 433 8.53 4.04 43.87
C GLY A 433 9.27 3.16 44.87
N CYS A 434 10.58 3.37 45.04
CA CYS A 434 11.42 2.67 46.00
C CYS A 434 10.96 2.98 47.42
N ARG A 435 10.95 1.96 48.28
CA ARG A 435 10.54 2.05 49.68
C ARG A 435 11.67 1.70 50.63
N ASN A 436 12.83 1.27 50.14
CA ASN A 436 13.99 0.98 50.98
C ASN A 436 14.64 2.29 51.46
N PRO A 437 14.60 2.60 52.79
CA PRO A 437 15.16 3.83 53.34
C PRO A 437 16.64 4.03 52.99
N GLN A 438 17.45 2.96 52.95
CA GLN A 438 18.87 3.06 52.62
C GLN A 438 19.12 3.53 51.18
N ARG A 439 18.16 3.28 50.27
CA ARG A 439 18.22 3.65 48.85
C ARG A 439 17.63 5.05 48.65
N THR A 440 16.47 5.32 49.24
CA THR A 440 15.81 6.64 49.17
C THR A 440 16.60 7.73 49.87
N ASP A 441 17.34 7.44 50.94
CA ASP A 441 18.24 8.42 51.60
C ASP A 441 19.40 8.90 50.70
N ARG A 442 19.66 8.17 49.61
CA ARG A 442 20.64 8.54 48.58
C ARG A 442 20.00 9.33 47.44
N PHE A 443 18.67 9.43 47.37
CA PHE A 443 17.95 10.33 46.48
C PHE A 443 18.11 11.78 46.97
N GLY A 444 18.11 12.78 46.09
CA GLY A 444 18.08 14.20 46.45
C GLY A 444 19.42 14.90 46.68
N ARG A 445 20.57 14.27 46.38
CA ARG A 445 21.91 14.91 46.60
C ARG A 445 22.57 15.46 45.33
N ARG A 446 21.78 15.86 44.33
CA ARG A 446 22.27 16.57 43.13
C ARG A 446 21.56 17.91 42.92
N PRO A 447 22.24 18.94 42.38
CA PRO A 447 21.58 19.97 41.62
C PRO A 447 21.05 19.34 40.32
N LEU A 448 19.79 19.59 39.97
CA LEU A 448 19.15 19.19 38.70
C LEU A 448 20.14 19.33 37.54
N MET A 449 20.67 18.20 37.08
CA MET A 449 21.58 18.17 35.95
C MET A 449 20.71 18.45 34.73
N ARG A 450 20.80 19.68 34.21
CA ARG A 450 20.05 20.16 33.04
C ARG A 450 20.01 19.06 31.97
N SER A 451 18.79 18.73 31.56
CA SER A 451 18.42 17.77 30.52
C SER A 451 19.48 17.65 29.43
N SER A 452 19.74 16.43 28.97
CA SER A 452 20.56 16.13 27.79
C SER A 452 20.24 17.07 26.63
N ASN A 453 21.02 18.14 26.52
CA ASN A 453 21.23 18.86 25.29
C ASN A 453 22.50 18.24 24.72
N SER A 454 22.34 17.17 23.96
CA SER A 454 23.39 16.54 23.16
C SER A 454 23.91 17.44 22.03
N SER A 455 23.45 18.70 21.97
CA SER A 455 24.03 19.76 21.15
C SER A 455 24.54 20.88 22.07
N HIS A 456 25.86 21.04 22.15
CA HIS A 456 26.52 22.17 22.83
C HIS A 456 26.29 23.53 22.15
N GLU A 457 25.47 23.58 21.08
CA GLU A 457 25.17 24.79 20.33
C GLU A 457 23.84 25.42 20.77
N THR A 458 23.89 26.70 21.15
CA THR A 458 22.77 27.49 21.70
C THR A 458 21.59 27.66 20.74
N THR A 459 21.78 27.45 19.43
CA THR A 459 20.76 27.66 18.40
C THR A 459 19.81 26.47 18.22
N ILE A 460 20.30 25.23 18.40
CA ILE A 460 19.47 24.01 18.32
C ILE A 460 18.44 23.96 19.47
N ARG A 461 18.78 24.56 20.62
CA ARG A 461 17.88 24.64 21.79
C ARG A 461 16.55 25.35 21.50
N ALA A 462 16.53 26.26 20.53
CA ALA A 462 15.31 26.99 20.16
C ALA A 462 14.34 26.14 19.32
N GLN A 463 14.77 24.98 18.81
CA GLN A 463 14.02 24.15 17.88
C GLN A 463 13.42 22.89 18.55
N GLY A 464 13.91 22.52 19.73
CA GLY A 464 13.27 21.52 20.59
C GLY A 464 12.33 22.17 21.60
N ASN A 465 11.42 21.38 22.17
CA ASN A 465 10.53 21.82 23.23
C ASN A 465 10.57 20.85 24.42
N GLU A 466 9.55 20.89 25.28
CA GLU A 466 9.43 19.95 26.40
C GLU A 466 9.27 18.50 25.91
N TRP A 467 8.53 18.29 24.82
CA TRP A 467 8.15 16.99 24.29
C TRP A 467 9.15 16.43 23.28
N LEU A 468 9.72 17.30 22.44
CA LEU A 468 10.56 16.95 21.30
C LEU A 468 12.02 17.40 21.52
N GLY A 469 12.96 16.47 21.35
CA GLY A 469 14.39 16.71 21.30
C GLY A 469 14.99 16.25 19.98
N PHE A 470 16.32 16.36 19.85
CA PHE A 470 17.04 15.87 18.67
C PHE A 470 18.33 15.15 19.06
N GLU A 471 18.67 14.09 18.31
CA GLU A 471 19.94 13.38 18.41
C GLU A 471 20.73 13.44 17.11
N ARG A 472 22.04 13.63 17.22
CA ARG A 472 22.91 13.76 16.06
C ARG A 472 23.17 12.39 15.44
N VAL A 473 23.03 12.33 14.11
CA VAL A 473 23.40 11.16 13.30
C VAL A 473 24.91 11.03 13.28
N GLN A 474 25.41 9.86 13.66
CA GLN A 474 26.83 9.52 13.70
C GLN A 474 27.26 8.73 12.47
N GLU A 475 26.41 7.82 12.00
CA GLU A 475 26.72 6.89 10.93
C GLU A 475 25.44 6.47 10.20
N ILE A 476 25.53 6.31 8.87
CA ILE A 476 24.51 5.71 8.03
C ILE A 476 25.22 4.73 7.10
N GLU A 477 24.86 3.45 7.17
CA GLU A 477 25.48 2.41 6.35
C GLU A 477 24.43 1.45 5.78
N PRO A 478 24.60 0.93 4.54
CA PRO A 478 23.79 -0.17 4.05
C PRO A 478 23.91 -1.37 4.98
N TYR A 479 22.77 -1.97 5.36
CA TYR A 479 22.73 -3.07 6.31
C TYR A 479 22.49 -4.42 5.63
N ALA A 480 21.27 -4.69 5.18
CA ALA A 480 20.92 -5.96 4.54
C ALA A 480 19.69 -5.80 3.63
N VAL A 481 19.51 -6.75 2.71
CA VAL A 481 18.22 -6.93 2.02
C VAL A 481 17.35 -7.82 2.90
N GLU A 482 16.33 -7.26 3.52
CA GLU A 482 15.48 -7.95 4.49
C GLU A 482 14.00 -7.58 4.32
N PRO A 483 13.06 -8.39 4.84
CA PRO A 483 11.64 -8.04 4.83
C PRO A 483 11.40 -6.75 5.61
N VAL A 484 10.71 -5.82 4.95
CA VAL A 484 10.38 -4.53 5.51
C VAL A 484 8.87 -4.39 5.67
N TYR A 485 8.48 -3.60 6.66
CA TYR A 485 7.12 -3.47 7.15
C TYR A 485 6.79 -1.99 7.29
N ASP A 486 5.50 -1.71 7.24
CA ASP A 486 4.98 -0.39 7.57
C ASP A 486 3.65 -0.48 8.30
N ILE A 487 3.31 0.58 9.03
CA ILE A 487 2.07 0.68 9.79
C ILE A 487 1.36 2.00 9.48
N GLU A 488 0.04 1.95 9.35
CA GLU A 488 -0.80 3.13 9.19
C GLU A 488 -1.31 3.57 10.57
N VAL A 489 -1.16 4.87 10.86
CA VAL A 489 -1.48 5.49 12.16
C VAL A 489 -2.46 6.61 11.92
N ASP A 490 -3.60 6.56 12.61
CA ASP A 490 -4.66 7.56 12.46
C ASP A 490 -4.29 8.90 13.09
N GLY A 491 -4.49 10.00 12.35
CA GLY A 491 -4.33 11.35 12.85
C GLY A 491 -2.98 11.98 12.53
N PRO A 492 -1.91 11.86 13.36
CA PRO A 492 -0.65 12.57 13.10
C PRO A 492 0.23 11.98 11.97
N HIS A 493 -0.15 10.84 11.39
CA HIS A 493 0.57 10.18 10.30
C HIS A 493 2.06 9.86 10.57
N ASN A 494 2.42 9.67 11.83
CA ASN A 494 3.77 9.29 12.24
C ASN A 494 3.74 8.49 13.53
N PHE A 495 4.86 7.89 13.90
CA PHE A 495 5.00 7.12 15.13
C PHE A 495 6.43 7.12 15.65
N VAL A 496 6.62 6.59 16.85
CA VAL A 496 7.93 6.41 17.47
C VAL A 496 8.41 4.97 17.28
N ALA A 497 9.53 4.80 16.57
CA ALA A 497 10.19 3.52 16.34
C ALA A 497 11.67 3.59 16.74
N GLU A 498 12.15 2.63 17.54
CA GLU A 498 13.50 2.66 18.14
C GLU A 498 13.80 3.97 18.91
N GLY A 499 12.74 4.64 19.37
CA GLY A 499 12.81 5.96 19.98
C GLY A 499 13.07 7.11 18.98
N LEU A 500 12.95 6.93 17.68
CA LEU A 500 13.03 7.99 16.68
C LEU A 500 11.65 8.28 16.12
N VAL A 501 11.39 9.54 15.76
CA VAL A 501 10.12 9.94 15.13
C VAL A 501 10.21 9.66 13.63
N VAL A 502 9.35 8.75 13.17
CA VAL A 502 9.30 8.22 11.80
C VAL A 502 7.90 8.41 11.23
N HIS A 503 7.79 8.64 9.92
CA HIS A 503 6.48 8.83 9.27
C HIS A 503 5.84 7.47 8.93
N ASN A 504 4.52 7.45 8.73
CA ASN A 504 3.84 6.30 8.12
C ASN A 504 3.63 6.49 6.61
N SER A 505 3.40 5.41 5.87
CA SER A 505 2.86 5.52 4.51
C SER A 505 1.39 5.89 4.60
N GLU A 506 1.06 7.19 4.68
CA GLU A 506 -0.25 7.61 4.23
C GLU A 506 -0.30 7.47 2.70
N VAL A 507 -1.36 6.82 2.25
CA VAL A 507 -1.75 6.72 0.85
C VAL A 507 -1.72 8.13 0.24
N VAL A 508 -0.74 8.33 -0.63
CA VAL A 508 -0.36 9.55 -1.37
C VAL A 508 -1.54 10.24 -2.10
N TYR A 509 -2.74 9.65 -2.12
CA TYR A 509 -3.92 10.16 -2.83
C TYR A 509 -4.45 11.49 -2.28
N HIS A 510 -4.46 11.69 -0.96
CA HIS A 510 -5.01 12.92 -0.38
C HIS A 510 -4.10 14.14 -0.61
N GLN A 511 -2.79 13.98 -0.53
CA GLN A 511 -1.83 15.04 -0.85
C GLN A 511 -1.70 15.30 -2.37
N ILE A 512 -1.72 14.25 -3.20
CA ILE A 512 -1.68 14.41 -4.68
C ILE A 512 -2.88 15.20 -5.17
N ARG A 513 -4.08 14.99 -4.61
CA ARG A 513 -5.27 15.72 -5.05
C ARG A 513 -5.17 17.20 -4.75
N GLU A 514 -4.68 17.59 -3.57
CA GLU A 514 -4.45 18.99 -3.22
C GLU A 514 -3.33 19.62 -4.08
N ASP A 515 -2.24 18.90 -4.33
CA ASP A 515 -1.13 19.40 -5.16
C ASP A 515 -1.51 19.57 -6.65
N LEU A 516 -2.32 18.66 -7.19
CA LEU A 516 -2.87 18.75 -8.54
C LEU A 516 -3.90 19.88 -8.66
N GLU A 517 -4.77 20.03 -7.65
CA GLU A 517 -5.73 21.13 -7.59
C GLU A 517 -5.04 22.50 -7.47
N GLN A 518 -3.94 22.60 -6.70
CA GLN A 518 -3.10 23.81 -6.62
C GLN A 518 -2.47 24.17 -7.98
N GLN A 519 -2.13 23.18 -8.81
CA GLN A 519 -1.63 23.38 -10.17
C GLN A 519 -2.77 23.66 -11.18
N GLY A 520 -4.03 23.61 -10.75
CA GLY A 520 -5.21 23.83 -11.59
C GLY A 520 -5.59 22.63 -12.45
N VAL A 521 -5.03 21.45 -12.19
CA VAL A 521 -5.41 20.20 -12.88
C VAL A 521 -6.77 19.76 -12.38
N ILE A 522 -7.69 19.48 -13.31
CA ILE A 522 -9.01 18.93 -13.01
C ILE A 522 -8.96 17.44 -13.32
N PHE A 523 -9.18 16.60 -12.31
CA PHE A 523 -9.32 15.16 -12.48
C PHE A 523 -10.55 14.66 -11.73
N LEU A 524 -11.63 14.42 -12.47
CA LEU A 524 -12.95 14.05 -11.94
C LEU A 524 -13.56 12.91 -12.77
N ASP A 525 -14.63 12.29 -12.27
CA ASP A 525 -15.49 11.47 -13.12
C ASP A 525 -16.24 12.34 -14.14
N THR A 526 -16.66 11.75 -15.27
CA THR A 526 -17.30 12.47 -16.37
C THR A 526 -18.62 13.15 -15.97
N ASP A 527 -19.39 12.56 -15.05
CA ASP A 527 -20.64 13.14 -14.57
C ASP A 527 -20.39 14.41 -13.74
N THR A 528 -19.42 14.36 -12.83
CA THR A 528 -18.97 15.52 -12.05
C THR A 528 -18.35 16.58 -12.95
N GLY A 529 -17.52 16.20 -13.93
CA GLY A 529 -16.97 17.12 -14.92
C GLY A 529 -18.04 17.90 -15.70
N LEU A 530 -19.11 17.22 -16.12
CA LEU A 530 -20.27 17.85 -16.78
C LEU A 530 -21.00 18.84 -15.85
N ARG A 531 -21.12 18.52 -14.57
CA ARG A 531 -21.86 19.31 -13.58
C ARG A 531 -21.09 20.52 -13.06
N GLU A 532 -19.81 20.33 -12.73
CA GLU A 532 -18.98 21.33 -12.04
C GLU A 532 -18.17 22.20 -13.01
N HIS A 533 -17.84 21.67 -14.20
CA HIS A 533 -17.10 22.40 -15.25
C HIS A 533 -17.85 22.43 -16.60
N PRO A 534 -19.13 22.87 -16.63
CA PRO A 534 -19.98 22.77 -17.83
C PRO A 534 -19.44 23.56 -19.02
N ASP A 535 -18.73 24.67 -18.79
CA ASP A 535 -18.20 25.53 -19.86
C ASP A 535 -17.10 24.82 -20.67
N ILE A 536 -16.13 24.23 -19.95
CA ILE A 536 -15.03 23.46 -20.56
C ILE A 536 -15.61 22.17 -21.17
N PHE A 537 -16.46 21.46 -20.43
CA PHE A 537 -17.04 20.21 -20.89
C PHE A 537 -17.80 20.39 -22.21
N LYS A 538 -18.71 21.38 -22.27
CA LYS A 538 -19.52 21.66 -23.46
C LYS A 538 -18.69 22.12 -24.66
N GLN A 539 -17.56 22.77 -24.43
CA GLN A 539 -16.66 23.20 -25.50
C GLN A 539 -16.01 22.02 -26.24
N TYR A 540 -15.65 20.96 -25.52
CA TYR A 540 -14.85 19.85 -26.07
C TYR A 540 -15.62 18.56 -26.30
N PHE A 541 -16.71 18.33 -25.58
CA PHE A 541 -17.48 17.09 -25.67
C PHE A 541 -18.00 16.80 -27.08
N GLY A 542 -17.65 15.64 -27.64
CA GLY A 542 -18.11 15.19 -28.95
C GLY A 542 -17.49 15.95 -30.13
N THR A 543 -16.42 16.72 -29.92
CA THR A 543 -15.72 17.47 -30.98
C THR A 543 -14.78 16.60 -31.81
N VAL A 544 -14.26 15.52 -31.23
CA VAL A 544 -13.33 14.57 -31.85
C VAL A 544 -14.06 13.29 -32.24
N ILE A 545 -14.95 12.80 -31.38
CA ILE A 545 -15.82 11.65 -31.63
C ILE A 545 -17.28 12.08 -31.41
N PRO A 546 -17.96 12.60 -32.45
CA PRO A 546 -19.38 12.94 -32.35
C PRO A 546 -20.25 11.68 -32.28
N ALA A 547 -21.48 11.80 -31.76
CA ALA A 547 -22.46 10.70 -31.75
C ALA A 547 -22.76 10.10 -33.14
N GLY A 548 -22.46 10.84 -34.21
CA GLY A 548 -22.62 10.40 -35.59
C GLY A 548 -21.49 9.54 -36.15
N ASP A 549 -20.38 9.39 -35.42
CA ASP A 549 -19.14 8.76 -35.91
C ASP A 549 -19.38 7.32 -36.37
N ASN A 550 -19.86 6.48 -35.46
CA ASN A 550 -20.21 5.09 -35.73
C ASN A 550 -21.39 4.62 -34.84
N LYS A 551 -21.94 3.43 -35.11
CA LYS A 551 -23.11 2.92 -34.37
C LYS A 551 -22.83 2.83 -32.86
N PHE A 552 -21.66 2.36 -32.46
CA PHE A 552 -21.31 2.20 -31.04
C PHE A 552 -20.99 3.53 -30.35
N SER A 553 -20.43 4.51 -31.04
CA SER A 553 -20.32 5.89 -30.52
C SER A 553 -21.69 6.54 -30.27
N ALA A 554 -22.69 6.23 -31.11
CA ALA A 554 -24.06 6.70 -30.92
C ALA A 554 -24.69 6.01 -29.71
N LEU A 555 -24.49 4.70 -29.57
CA LEU A 555 -24.92 3.93 -28.41
C LEU A 555 -24.33 4.49 -27.12
N ASN A 556 -23.01 4.61 -27.05
CA ASN A 556 -22.30 5.16 -25.91
C ASN A 556 -22.78 6.59 -25.60
N THR A 557 -22.90 7.47 -26.59
CA THR A 557 -23.39 8.84 -26.34
C THR A 557 -24.83 8.85 -25.79
N ALA A 558 -25.67 7.88 -26.15
CA ALA A 558 -27.03 7.78 -25.63
C ALA A 558 -27.05 7.35 -24.15
N VAL A 559 -26.19 6.42 -23.74
CA VAL A 559 -26.32 5.69 -22.46
C VAL A 559 -25.10 5.73 -21.54
N TRP A 560 -24.04 6.48 -21.86
CA TRP A 560 -22.82 6.50 -21.05
C TRP A 560 -23.13 6.75 -19.56
N SER A 561 -22.50 5.93 -18.73
CA SER A 561 -22.79 5.79 -17.31
C SER A 561 -21.61 6.13 -16.40
N GLY A 562 -20.40 6.24 -16.96
CA GLY A 562 -19.18 6.64 -16.25
C GLY A 562 -18.06 7.07 -17.20
N GLY A 563 -16.83 7.16 -16.69
CA GLY A 563 -15.63 7.61 -17.41
C GLY A 563 -14.89 8.71 -16.65
N SER A 564 -13.82 9.23 -17.25
CA SER A 564 -12.98 10.27 -16.62
C SER A 564 -13.00 11.59 -17.40
N PHE A 565 -13.02 12.71 -16.67
CA PHE A 565 -12.82 14.05 -17.19
C PHE A 565 -11.51 14.62 -16.67
N ILE A 566 -10.59 14.93 -17.58
CA ILE A 566 -9.26 15.44 -17.26
C ILE A 566 -9.00 16.74 -18.02
N TYR A 567 -8.61 17.78 -17.31
CA TYR A 567 -8.11 19.02 -17.89
C TYR A 567 -6.79 19.40 -17.25
N VAL A 568 -5.77 19.60 -18.07
CA VAL A 568 -4.43 20.03 -17.65
C VAL A 568 -4.19 21.44 -18.18
N PRO A 569 -3.96 22.44 -17.32
CA PRO A 569 -3.72 23.82 -17.76
C PRO A 569 -2.46 23.97 -18.60
N PRO A 570 -2.35 25.05 -19.40
CA PRO A 570 -1.13 25.36 -20.15
C PRO A 570 0.12 25.43 -19.26
N GLY A 571 1.23 24.83 -19.72
CA GLY A 571 2.54 24.81 -19.07
C GLY A 571 2.65 23.88 -17.85
N VAL A 572 1.58 23.17 -17.47
CA VAL A 572 1.59 22.25 -16.33
C VAL A 572 2.13 20.88 -16.75
N HIS A 573 3.12 20.39 -16.01
CA HIS A 573 3.69 19.07 -16.21
C HIS A 573 3.29 18.16 -15.05
N VAL A 574 2.39 17.21 -15.30
CA VAL A 574 1.94 16.27 -14.28
C VAL A 574 2.94 15.12 -14.20
N ASP A 575 3.79 15.14 -13.16
CA ASP A 575 4.88 14.17 -12.99
C ASP A 575 4.41 12.77 -12.61
N ILE A 576 3.27 12.67 -11.92
CA ILE A 576 2.70 11.41 -11.44
C ILE A 576 1.58 10.95 -12.39
N PRO A 577 1.60 9.70 -12.89
CA PRO A 577 0.52 9.21 -13.74
C PRO A 577 -0.84 9.23 -13.03
N LEU A 578 -1.85 9.83 -13.67
CA LEU A 578 -3.23 9.80 -13.20
C LEU A 578 -3.83 8.43 -13.51
N GLN A 579 -4.51 7.80 -12.55
CA GLN A 579 -5.02 6.42 -12.72
C GLN A 579 -6.53 6.33 -12.47
N ALA A 580 -7.24 5.55 -13.29
CA ALA A 580 -8.62 5.14 -13.04
C ALA A 580 -8.80 3.64 -13.32
N TYR A 581 -9.57 2.96 -12.47
CA TYR A 581 -9.86 1.53 -12.59
C TYR A 581 -11.36 1.29 -12.75
N PHE A 582 -11.74 0.47 -13.73
CA PHE A 582 -13.14 0.18 -14.05
C PHE A 582 -13.45 -1.33 -14.07
N ARG A 583 -14.54 -1.76 -13.42
CA ARG A 583 -14.97 -3.18 -13.33
C ARG A 583 -16.45 -3.38 -13.69
N ILE A 584 -16.79 -4.53 -14.31
CA ILE A 584 -18.18 -4.96 -14.58
C ILE A 584 -18.69 -5.84 -13.41
N ASN A 585 -19.62 -5.32 -12.61
CA ASN A 585 -20.12 -5.97 -11.38
C ASN A 585 -21.55 -6.57 -11.49
N ALA A 586 -22.12 -6.74 -12.69
CA ALA A 586 -23.45 -7.36 -12.82
C ALA A 586 -23.69 -8.14 -14.12
N GLU A 587 -24.49 -9.21 -14.03
CA GLU A 587 -24.86 -10.08 -15.15
C GLU A 587 -25.75 -9.35 -16.18
N ASN A 588 -25.40 -9.45 -17.46
CA ASN A 588 -25.99 -8.71 -18.60
C ASN A 588 -25.89 -7.17 -18.51
N MET A 589 -24.92 -6.63 -17.74
CA MET A 589 -24.66 -5.20 -17.70
C MET A 589 -23.81 -4.76 -18.89
N GLY A 590 -24.24 -3.71 -19.57
CA GLY A 590 -23.41 -3.00 -20.53
C GLY A 590 -22.60 -1.91 -19.82
N GLN A 591 -21.30 -1.84 -20.10
CA GLN A 591 -20.43 -0.78 -19.59
C GLN A 591 -20.18 0.25 -20.68
N PHE A 592 -20.58 1.48 -20.41
CA PHE A 592 -20.52 2.59 -21.36
C PHE A 592 -19.74 3.75 -20.76
N GLU A 593 -18.43 3.74 -21.02
CA GLU A 593 -17.51 4.76 -20.51
C GLU A 593 -17.28 5.87 -21.51
N ARG A 594 -17.19 7.10 -20.99
CA ARG A 594 -16.96 8.29 -21.79
C ARG A 594 -15.85 9.12 -21.18
N THR A 595 -14.63 8.94 -21.68
CA THR A 595 -13.45 9.65 -21.19
C THR A 595 -13.15 10.85 -22.08
N LEU A 596 -12.92 12.02 -21.47
CA LEU A 596 -12.60 13.28 -22.13
C LEU A 596 -11.36 13.90 -21.48
N ILE A 597 -10.27 14.01 -22.24
CA ILE A 597 -8.99 14.55 -21.77
C ILE A 597 -8.61 15.77 -22.61
N ILE A 598 -8.28 16.87 -21.95
CA ILE A 598 -7.79 18.10 -22.56
C ILE A 598 -6.43 18.43 -21.96
N VAL A 599 -5.40 18.45 -22.81
CA VAL A 599 -4.02 18.80 -22.43
C VAL A 599 -3.71 20.18 -22.99
N GLY A 600 -3.45 21.14 -22.10
CA GLY A 600 -3.12 22.53 -22.43
C GLY A 600 -1.83 22.71 -23.23
N GLU A 601 -1.59 23.94 -23.67
CA GLU A 601 -0.37 24.28 -24.42
C GLU A 601 0.87 23.98 -23.58
N ASP A 602 1.88 23.32 -24.17
CA ASP A 602 3.12 22.90 -23.48
C ASP A 602 2.90 22.09 -22.18
N ALA A 603 1.72 21.47 -22.02
CA ALA A 603 1.38 20.68 -20.84
C ALA A 603 1.66 19.19 -21.04
N TYR A 604 1.84 18.44 -19.94
CA TYR A 604 2.07 17.00 -19.96
C TYR A 604 1.16 16.25 -18.99
N VAL A 605 0.65 15.09 -19.45
CA VAL A 605 -0.02 14.12 -18.58
C VAL A 605 0.19 12.70 -19.07
N HIS A 606 0.39 11.79 -18.12
CA HIS A 606 0.27 10.36 -18.32
C HIS A 606 -0.99 9.87 -17.61
N TYR A 607 -1.94 9.30 -18.35
CA TYR A 607 -3.15 8.71 -17.81
C TYR A 607 -3.15 7.19 -18.02
N VAL A 608 -3.50 6.44 -16.99
CA VAL A 608 -3.55 4.97 -16.99
C VAL A 608 -4.96 4.49 -16.66
N GLU A 609 -5.48 3.61 -17.52
CA GLU A 609 -6.81 3.02 -17.41
C GLU A 609 -6.70 1.49 -17.26
N GLY A 610 -7.16 0.96 -16.13
CA GLY A 610 -7.28 -0.47 -15.89
C GLY A 610 -8.73 -0.96 -16.08
N CYS A 611 -8.94 -2.06 -16.80
CA CYS A 611 -10.27 -2.65 -16.95
C CYS A 611 -10.26 -4.16 -16.68
N THR A 612 -11.11 -4.64 -15.77
CA THR A 612 -11.30 -6.08 -15.52
C THR A 612 -12.78 -6.48 -15.42
N ALA A 613 -13.11 -7.73 -15.77
CA ALA A 613 -14.43 -8.30 -15.50
C ALA A 613 -14.34 -9.74 -14.95
N PRO A 614 -15.17 -10.10 -13.95
CA PRO A 614 -15.32 -11.48 -13.52
C PRO A 614 -16.10 -12.31 -14.57
N VAL A 615 -15.99 -13.63 -14.49
CA VAL A 615 -16.59 -14.57 -15.46
C VAL A 615 -18.09 -14.72 -15.21
N TYR A 616 -18.93 -14.10 -16.03
CA TYR A 616 -20.38 -14.33 -16.05
C TYR A 616 -20.80 -15.38 -17.08
N LYS A 617 -22.00 -15.99 -16.91
CA LYS A 617 -22.53 -17.02 -17.82
C LYS A 617 -23.16 -16.46 -19.11
N SER A 618 -23.45 -15.16 -19.17
CA SER A 618 -24.13 -14.51 -20.29
C SER A 618 -23.26 -13.44 -20.97
N ASP A 619 -23.44 -13.23 -22.28
CA ASP A 619 -22.65 -12.25 -23.04
C ASP A 619 -22.85 -10.81 -22.51
N SER A 620 -21.76 -10.07 -22.34
CA SER A 620 -21.75 -8.66 -21.86
C SER A 620 -21.16 -7.73 -22.92
N LEU A 621 -21.53 -6.45 -22.89
CA LEU A 621 -21.07 -5.46 -23.86
C LEU A 621 -20.29 -4.33 -23.16
N HIS A 622 -19.03 -4.16 -23.53
CA HIS A 622 -18.25 -2.98 -23.19
C HIS A 622 -18.13 -2.09 -24.42
N SER A 623 -18.62 -0.85 -24.33
CA SER A 623 -18.44 0.15 -25.38
C SER A 623 -17.98 1.48 -24.78
N ALA A 624 -16.67 1.70 -24.82
CA ALA A 624 -16.05 2.94 -24.38
C ALA A 624 -15.77 3.90 -25.54
N VAL A 625 -15.83 5.20 -25.23
CA VAL A 625 -15.42 6.26 -26.14
C VAL A 625 -14.46 7.21 -25.44
N VAL A 626 -13.25 7.34 -25.99
CA VAL A 626 -12.17 8.16 -25.43
C VAL A 626 -11.83 9.29 -26.41
N GLU A 627 -12.04 10.52 -25.98
CA GLU A 627 -11.69 11.74 -26.71
C GLU A 627 -10.54 12.45 -26.03
N ILE A 628 -9.46 12.71 -26.78
CA ILE A 628 -8.30 13.45 -26.28
C ILE A 628 -8.01 14.63 -27.19
N ILE A 629 -7.80 15.80 -26.60
CA ILE A 629 -7.40 17.01 -27.31
C ILE A 629 -6.06 17.45 -26.73
N VAL A 630 -5.01 17.42 -27.53
CA VAL A 630 -3.66 17.85 -27.15
C VAL A 630 -3.35 19.16 -27.85
N LYS A 631 -3.25 20.24 -27.08
CA LYS A 631 -2.97 21.60 -27.54
C LYS A 631 -1.51 21.77 -27.96
N PRO A 632 -1.15 22.90 -28.61
CA PRO A 632 0.19 23.10 -29.17
C PRO A 632 1.30 22.84 -28.14
N GLY A 633 2.33 22.11 -28.54
CA GLY A 633 3.45 21.72 -27.67
C GLY A 633 3.12 20.71 -26.56
N GLY A 634 1.85 20.43 -26.29
CA GLY A 634 1.43 19.50 -25.25
C GLY A 634 1.74 18.04 -25.55
N ARG A 635 1.83 17.20 -24.52
CA ARG A 635 2.07 15.76 -24.63
C ARG A 635 1.11 14.97 -23.75
N CYS A 636 0.48 13.96 -24.34
CA CYS A 636 -0.42 13.05 -23.64
C CYS A 636 0.03 11.61 -23.86
N ARG A 637 0.25 10.88 -22.77
CA ARG A 637 0.43 9.43 -22.78
C ARG A 637 -0.80 8.76 -22.18
N TYR A 638 -1.44 7.87 -22.93
CA TYR A 638 -2.60 7.11 -22.50
C TYR A 638 -2.26 5.63 -22.49
N THR A 639 -2.26 5.03 -21.31
CA THR A 639 -2.00 3.60 -21.13
C THR A 639 -3.30 2.87 -20.79
N THR A 640 -3.56 1.73 -21.42
CA THR A 640 -4.72 0.87 -21.09
C THR A 640 -4.30 -0.58 -20.97
N ILE A 641 -4.59 -1.23 -19.85
CA ILE A 641 -4.48 -2.68 -19.71
C ILE A 641 -5.88 -3.24 -19.47
N GLN A 642 -6.32 -4.14 -20.35
CA GLN A 642 -7.65 -4.72 -20.31
C GLN A 642 -7.54 -6.25 -20.15
N ASN A 643 -8.27 -6.79 -19.20
CA ASN A 643 -8.47 -8.22 -19.03
C ASN A 643 -9.97 -8.53 -18.83
N TRP A 644 -10.64 -8.82 -19.95
CA TRP A 644 -12.06 -9.12 -19.94
C TRP A 644 -12.33 -10.63 -19.86
N SER A 645 -13.46 -11.02 -19.27
CA SER A 645 -13.93 -12.40 -19.42
C SER A 645 -14.27 -12.75 -20.88
N ASN A 646 -14.15 -14.02 -21.25
CA ASN A 646 -14.23 -14.49 -22.65
C ASN A 646 -15.63 -14.37 -23.31
N ASN A 647 -16.62 -13.86 -22.58
CA ASN A 647 -17.99 -13.57 -23.01
C ASN A 647 -18.25 -12.08 -23.29
N VAL A 648 -17.24 -11.21 -23.16
CA VAL A 648 -17.39 -9.76 -23.36
C VAL A 648 -17.16 -9.38 -24.83
N TYR A 649 -18.04 -8.56 -25.38
CA TYR A 649 -17.80 -7.79 -26.61
C TYR A 649 -17.17 -6.45 -26.25
N ASN A 650 -15.93 -6.21 -26.69
CA ASN A 650 -15.15 -5.02 -26.39
C ASN A 650 -15.07 -4.10 -27.62
N LEU A 651 -15.98 -3.12 -27.70
CA LEU A 651 -16.21 -2.28 -28.88
C LEU A 651 -15.88 -0.81 -28.57
N VAL A 652 -14.62 -0.43 -28.77
CA VAL A 652 -14.08 0.83 -28.24
C VAL A 652 -13.68 1.79 -29.35
N THR A 653 -14.09 3.06 -29.22
CA THR A 653 -13.67 4.14 -30.12
C THR A 653 -12.76 5.11 -29.38
N LYS A 654 -11.45 5.06 -29.61
CA LYS A 654 -10.47 6.02 -29.05
C LYS A 654 -9.93 6.93 -30.14
N ARG A 655 -9.88 8.24 -29.91
CA ARG A 655 -9.34 9.21 -30.87
C ARG A 655 -8.78 10.43 -30.17
N ALA A 656 -7.59 10.82 -30.58
CA ALA A 656 -6.93 12.04 -30.18
C ALA A 656 -6.83 13.03 -31.35
N ARG A 657 -6.94 14.31 -31.04
CA ARG A 657 -6.54 15.41 -31.91
C ARG A 657 -5.25 16.03 -31.36
N ALA A 658 -4.17 15.97 -32.14
CA ALA A 658 -2.90 16.60 -31.83
C ALA A 658 -2.74 17.89 -32.64
N GLU A 659 -2.54 19.02 -31.97
CA GLU A 659 -2.29 20.33 -32.56
C GLU A 659 -0.76 20.54 -32.80
N ALA A 660 -0.31 21.76 -33.09
CA ALA A 660 1.06 22.01 -33.58
C ALA A 660 2.13 21.61 -32.54
N GLY A 661 3.11 20.79 -32.93
CA GLY A 661 4.15 20.27 -32.04
C GLY A 661 3.65 19.31 -30.96
N ALA A 662 2.35 19.00 -30.90
CA ALA A 662 1.77 18.15 -29.87
C ALA A 662 2.14 16.68 -30.07
N THR A 663 2.25 15.92 -28.98
CA THR A 663 2.56 14.48 -29.01
C THR A 663 1.47 13.66 -28.33
N MET A 664 0.94 12.66 -29.02
CA MET A 664 -0.01 11.69 -28.47
C MET A 664 0.57 10.28 -28.52
N GLU A 665 0.60 9.61 -27.37
CA GLU A 665 1.10 8.23 -27.22
C GLU A 665 -0.02 7.32 -26.68
N TRP A 666 -0.40 6.31 -27.45
CA TRP A 666 -1.28 5.23 -26.99
C TRP A 666 -0.46 4.00 -26.65
N VAL A 667 -0.61 3.47 -25.44
CA VAL A 667 -0.02 2.20 -25.00
C VAL A 667 -1.16 1.28 -24.59
N ASP A 668 -1.34 0.15 -25.25
CA ASP A 668 -2.44 -0.77 -24.93
C ASP A 668 -2.05 -2.25 -24.82
N GLY A 669 -2.71 -2.93 -23.88
CA GLY A 669 -2.68 -4.37 -23.69
C GLY A 669 -4.10 -4.93 -23.71
N ASN A 670 -4.41 -5.77 -24.70
CA ASN A 670 -5.71 -6.38 -24.93
C ASN A 670 -5.65 -7.86 -24.59
N ILE A 671 -6.20 -8.25 -23.44
CA ILE A 671 -6.26 -9.63 -22.97
C ILE A 671 -7.72 -9.98 -22.67
N GLY A 672 -8.11 -11.22 -22.94
CA GLY A 672 -9.47 -11.68 -22.70
C GLY A 672 -10.45 -11.20 -23.77
N SER A 673 -11.75 -11.12 -23.44
CA SER A 673 -12.90 -10.79 -24.33
C SER A 673 -13.20 -11.83 -25.41
N LYS A 674 -14.47 -11.97 -25.79
CA LYS A 674 -14.90 -12.81 -26.92
C LYS A 674 -14.43 -12.19 -28.24
N VAL A 675 -14.72 -10.90 -28.37
CA VAL A 675 -14.45 -10.11 -29.57
C VAL A 675 -14.00 -8.73 -29.15
N THR A 676 -12.83 -8.30 -29.63
CA THR A 676 -12.39 -6.91 -29.54
C THR A 676 -12.41 -6.26 -30.92
N MET A 677 -12.94 -5.04 -30.99
CA MET A 677 -12.74 -4.12 -32.10
C MET A 677 -12.26 -2.78 -31.56
N LYS A 678 -10.96 -2.49 -31.72
CA LYS A 678 -10.35 -1.29 -31.17
C LYS A 678 -9.27 -0.71 -32.08
N TYR A 679 -9.42 0.56 -32.45
CA TYR A 679 -8.52 1.24 -33.38
C TYR A 679 -8.20 2.67 -32.89
N PRO A 680 -7.30 2.86 -31.90
CA PRO A 680 -6.92 4.17 -31.43
C PRO A 680 -6.40 5.02 -32.60
N ALA A 681 -6.92 6.24 -32.69
CA ALA A 681 -6.65 7.14 -33.79
C ALA A 681 -5.95 8.41 -33.32
N VAL A 682 -5.01 8.92 -34.10
CA VAL A 682 -4.40 10.25 -33.90
C VAL A 682 -4.63 11.09 -35.14
N TRP A 683 -5.32 12.22 -34.97
CA TRP A 683 -5.47 13.26 -35.98
C TRP A 683 -4.40 14.33 -35.75
N MET A 684 -3.33 14.27 -36.53
CA MET A 684 -2.23 15.23 -36.48
C MET A 684 -2.62 16.48 -37.30
N THR A 685 -3.29 17.42 -36.63
CA THR A 685 -3.92 18.61 -37.23
C THR A 685 -3.01 19.83 -37.28
N GLY A 686 -1.90 19.84 -36.54
CA GLY A 686 -0.92 20.92 -36.56
C GLY A 686 0.45 20.47 -37.07
N GLU A 687 1.25 21.42 -37.53
CA GLU A 687 2.61 21.16 -38.01
C GLU A 687 3.47 20.52 -36.91
N HIS A 688 4.35 19.59 -37.26
CA HIS A 688 5.22 18.87 -36.31
C HIS A 688 4.51 18.01 -35.26
N ALA A 689 3.19 17.81 -35.36
CA ALA A 689 2.47 16.91 -34.48
C ALA A 689 2.95 15.46 -34.62
N LYS A 690 2.92 14.72 -33.50
CA LYS A 690 3.39 13.34 -33.39
C LYS A 690 2.31 12.41 -32.85
N GLY A 691 2.21 11.22 -33.44
CA GLY A 691 1.30 10.17 -33.00
C GLY A 691 2.00 8.82 -32.86
N GLU A 692 1.91 8.22 -31.69
CA GLU A 692 2.51 6.92 -31.40
C GLU A 692 1.45 5.94 -30.88
N VAL A 693 1.50 4.70 -31.37
CA VAL A 693 0.67 3.60 -30.87
C VAL A 693 1.56 2.39 -30.64
N LEU A 694 1.50 1.87 -29.42
CA LEU A 694 2.11 0.63 -29.00
C LEU A 694 1.00 -0.30 -28.48
N SER A 695 0.79 -1.42 -29.14
CA SER A 695 -0.36 -2.31 -28.87
C SER A 695 0.05 -3.77 -28.71
N VAL A 696 -0.48 -4.44 -27.69
CA VAL A 696 -0.47 -5.91 -27.53
C VAL A 696 -1.87 -6.47 -27.61
N ALA A 697 -2.04 -7.55 -28.34
CA ALA A 697 -3.25 -8.35 -28.33
C ALA A 697 -2.96 -9.83 -28.08
N PHE A 698 -3.71 -10.44 -27.17
CA PHE A 698 -3.65 -11.86 -26.88
C PHE A 698 -5.01 -12.52 -27.19
N ALA A 699 -5.01 -13.55 -28.03
CA ALA A 699 -6.21 -14.33 -28.36
C ALA A 699 -6.03 -15.81 -28.00
N GLY A 700 -6.87 -16.31 -27.10
CA GLY A 700 -7.06 -17.72 -26.79
C GLY A 700 -8.22 -18.35 -27.57
N ALA A 701 -8.65 -19.55 -27.13
CA ALA A 701 -9.73 -20.30 -27.76
C ALA A 701 -11.03 -19.50 -27.89
N ASP A 702 -11.67 -19.58 -29.07
CA ASP A 702 -12.91 -18.88 -29.43
C ASP A 702 -12.87 -17.34 -29.34
N GLN A 703 -11.67 -16.74 -29.25
CA GLN A 703 -11.49 -15.29 -29.21
C GLN A 703 -11.07 -14.70 -30.56
N HIS A 704 -11.60 -13.51 -30.87
CA HIS A 704 -11.14 -12.70 -32.00
C HIS A 704 -10.75 -11.28 -31.57
N GLN A 705 -9.45 -11.00 -31.51
CA GLN A 705 -8.90 -9.67 -31.23
C GLN A 705 -8.63 -8.91 -32.54
N ASP A 706 -9.55 -8.07 -33.01
CA ASP A 706 -9.35 -7.16 -34.15
C ASP A 706 -8.92 -5.77 -33.63
N THR A 707 -7.61 -5.61 -33.48
CA THR A 707 -6.97 -4.41 -32.94
C THR A 707 -6.15 -3.70 -34.01
N GLY A 708 -5.81 -2.43 -33.79
CA GLY A 708 -4.89 -1.72 -34.67
C GLY A 708 -4.85 -0.24 -34.39
N ALA A 709 -4.52 0.57 -35.40
CA ALA A 709 -4.27 2.00 -35.20
C ALA A 709 -4.66 2.82 -36.43
N LYS A 710 -5.00 4.10 -36.24
CA LYS A 710 -5.23 5.04 -37.35
C LYS A 710 -4.41 6.32 -37.19
N MET A 711 -3.51 6.58 -38.12
CA MET A 711 -2.68 7.79 -38.14
C MET A 711 -3.10 8.67 -39.32
N LEU A 712 -3.66 9.83 -39.01
CA LEU A 712 -4.08 10.81 -40.02
C LEU A 712 -3.12 12.01 -39.97
N HIS A 713 -2.30 12.15 -40.99
CA HIS A 713 -1.43 13.29 -41.21
C HIS A 713 -2.21 14.37 -41.98
N LEU A 714 -2.60 15.43 -41.27
CA LEU A 714 -3.44 16.51 -41.80
C LEU A 714 -2.68 17.84 -41.91
N ALA A 715 -1.42 17.88 -41.48
CA ALA A 715 -0.54 19.04 -41.50
C ALA A 715 0.90 18.64 -41.90
N PRO A 716 1.73 19.61 -42.36
CA PRO A 716 3.11 19.35 -42.76
C PRO A 716 3.98 18.83 -41.62
N ASN A 717 5.09 18.18 -41.97
CA ASN A 717 6.16 17.78 -41.06
C ASN A 717 5.71 16.93 -39.86
N THR A 718 4.60 16.20 -40.00
CA THR A 718 4.03 15.36 -38.94
C THR A 718 4.69 13.98 -38.94
N SER A 719 4.75 13.32 -37.78
CA SER A 719 5.40 12.00 -37.68
C SER A 719 4.56 10.98 -36.90
N SER A 720 4.55 9.73 -37.35
CA SER A 720 3.86 8.65 -36.63
C SER A 720 4.65 7.35 -36.52
N ASN A 721 4.42 6.62 -35.44
CA ASN A 721 4.99 5.31 -35.19
C ASN A 721 3.92 4.35 -34.67
N ILE A 722 3.75 3.21 -35.32
CA ILE A 722 2.83 2.15 -34.89
C ILE A 722 3.63 0.88 -34.67
N VAL A 723 3.58 0.35 -33.45
CA VAL A 723 4.12 -0.96 -33.10
C VAL A 723 2.98 -1.81 -32.56
N SER A 724 2.59 -2.83 -33.32
CA SER A 724 1.57 -3.79 -32.93
C SER A 724 2.21 -5.15 -32.71
N LYS A 725 1.97 -5.75 -31.56
CA LYS A 725 2.38 -7.11 -31.24
C LYS A 725 1.14 -7.94 -30.96
N SER A 726 1.12 -9.17 -31.45
CA SER A 726 -0.01 -10.07 -31.19
C SER A 726 0.43 -11.49 -30.91
N VAL A 727 -0.31 -12.19 -30.05
CA VAL A 727 -0.07 -13.57 -29.67
C VAL A 727 -1.38 -14.33 -29.83
N ALA A 728 -1.36 -15.44 -30.56
CA ALA A 728 -2.53 -16.29 -30.78
C ALA A 728 -2.26 -17.73 -30.34
N ARG A 729 -3.19 -18.29 -29.58
CA ARG A 729 -3.15 -19.64 -28.99
C ARG A 729 -4.55 -20.29 -29.00
N GLY A 730 -4.62 -21.62 -28.98
CA GLY A 730 -5.82 -22.42 -28.74
C GLY A 730 -6.86 -22.31 -29.86
N GLY A 731 -6.42 -21.99 -31.09
CA GLY A 731 -7.33 -21.67 -32.19
C GLY A 731 -7.82 -20.21 -32.19
N GLY A 732 -7.28 -19.38 -31.28
CA GLY A 732 -7.56 -17.96 -31.21
C GLY A 732 -7.16 -17.20 -32.47
N ARG A 733 -7.85 -16.09 -32.71
CA ARG A 733 -7.62 -15.23 -33.87
C ARG A 733 -7.19 -13.84 -33.44
N THR A 734 -6.00 -13.43 -33.86
CA THR A 734 -5.58 -12.03 -33.81
C THR A 734 -5.72 -11.40 -35.19
N SER A 735 -6.04 -10.11 -35.24
CA SER A 735 -6.11 -9.34 -36.47
C SER A 735 -5.56 -7.95 -36.21
N TYR A 736 -4.49 -7.57 -36.91
CA TYR A 736 -4.07 -6.18 -36.97
C TYR A 736 -4.81 -5.44 -38.09
N ARG A 737 -5.37 -4.28 -37.82
CA ARG A 737 -5.99 -3.40 -38.82
C ARG A 737 -5.51 -1.96 -38.67
N GLY A 738 -4.65 -1.55 -39.59
CA GLY A 738 -4.02 -0.22 -39.59
C GLY A 738 -4.58 0.69 -40.68
N LEU A 739 -4.66 1.99 -40.41
CA LEU A 739 -4.81 3.03 -41.43
C LEU A 739 -3.72 4.08 -41.23
N VAL A 740 -2.88 4.29 -42.24
CA VAL A 740 -2.02 5.48 -42.35
C VAL A 740 -2.54 6.30 -43.51
N GLN A 741 -2.99 7.52 -43.24
CA GLN A 741 -3.49 8.43 -44.24
C GLN A 741 -2.70 9.72 -44.22
N VAL A 742 -2.06 10.07 -45.34
CA VAL A 742 -1.38 11.35 -45.52
C VAL A 742 -2.17 12.19 -46.52
N ASN A 743 -2.75 13.28 -46.01
CA ASN A 743 -3.58 14.16 -46.82
C ASN A 743 -2.73 15.13 -47.65
N LYS A 744 -3.31 15.61 -48.75
CA LYS A 744 -2.74 16.68 -49.55
C LYS A 744 -2.41 17.90 -48.67
N GLY A 745 -1.21 18.43 -48.80
CA GLY A 745 -0.66 19.51 -47.99
C GLY A 745 0.23 19.05 -46.84
N ALA A 746 0.18 17.78 -46.44
CA ALA A 746 0.99 17.22 -45.35
C ALA A 746 2.38 16.76 -45.81
N HIS A 747 3.10 17.62 -46.54
CA HIS A 747 4.46 17.36 -47.01
C HIS A 747 5.46 17.24 -45.85
N GLY A 748 6.58 16.54 -46.07
CA GLY A 748 7.58 16.24 -45.05
C GLY A 748 7.13 15.23 -43.99
N SER A 749 5.96 14.60 -44.16
CA SER A 749 5.41 13.66 -43.19
C SER A 749 6.18 12.33 -43.17
N ARG A 750 6.26 11.72 -41.98
CA ARG A 750 6.96 10.44 -41.78
C ARG A 750 6.09 9.44 -41.04
N SER A 751 6.05 8.18 -41.47
CA SER A 751 5.32 7.13 -40.76
C SER A 751 6.08 5.80 -40.78
N SER A 752 6.10 5.12 -39.64
CA SER A 752 6.63 3.76 -39.50
C SER A 752 5.56 2.86 -38.89
N VAL A 753 5.35 1.70 -39.48
CA VAL A 753 4.41 0.69 -38.98
C VAL A 753 5.13 -0.65 -38.87
N LYS A 754 5.13 -1.25 -37.69
CA LYS A 754 5.68 -2.57 -37.41
C LYS A 754 4.63 -3.46 -36.76
N CYS A 755 4.31 -4.57 -37.41
CA CYS A 755 3.33 -5.54 -36.94
C CYS A 755 4.01 -6.90 -36.71
N ASP A 756 4.23 -7.28 -35.47
CA ASP A 756 4.77 -8.60 -35.14
C ASP A 756 3.64 -9.50 -34.61
N ALA A 757 3.53 -10.71 -35.14
CA ALA A 757 2.60 -11.72 -34.65
C ALA A 757 3.35 -12.99 -34.24
N LEU A 758 2.96 -13.58 -33.12
CA LEU A 758 3.47 -14.84 -32.60
C LEU A 758 2.34 -15.86 -32.54
N LEU A 759 2.48 -16.93 -33.34
CA LEU A 759 1.59 -18.08 -33.29
C LEU A 759 2.21 -19.12 -32.35
N VAL A 760 1.47 -19.46 -31.30
CA VAL A 760 1.91 -20.41 -30.27
C VAL A 760 1.69 -21.87 -30.70
N ASP A 761 0.70 -22.11 -31.56
CA ASP A 761 0.34 -23.43 -32.05
C ASP A 761 0.06 -23.44 -33.57
N THR A 762 -0.41 -24.58 -34.07
CA THR A 762 -0.67 -24.81 -35.50
C THR A 762 -2.11 -24.52 -35.94
N VAL A 763 -3.02 -24.29 -35.00
CA VAL A 763 -4.47 -24.08 -35.25
C VAL A 763 -4.88 -22.61 -35.16
N SER A 764 -4.08 -21.80 -34.48
CA SER A 764 -4.27 -20.37 -34.28
C SER A 764 -3.96 -19.56 -35.54
N ARG A 765 -4.55 -18.37 -35.61
CA ARG A 765 -4.50 -17.52 -36.80
C ARG A 765 -4.17 -16.08 -36.44
N SER A 766 -3.32 -15.45 -37.26
CA SER A 766 -3.10 -14.01 -37.24
C SER A 766 -3.34 -13.44 -38.64
N ASP A 767 -4.13 -12.38 -38.75
CA ASP A 767 -4.34 -11.64 -39.99
C ASP A 767 -3.80 -10.20 -39.86
N THR A 768 -3.27 -9.64 -40.95
CA THR A 768 -2.77 -8.26 -40.99
C THR A 768 -3.40 -7.53 -42.15
N TYR A 769 -4.16 -6.47 -41.86
CA TYR A 769 -4.91 -5.65 -42.82
C TYR A 769 -4.40 -4.20 -42.82
N PRO A 770 -3.27 -3.91 -43.47
CA PRO A 770 -2.76 -2.55 -43.56
C PRO A 770 -3.48 -1.75 -44.65
N TYR A 771 -3.86 -0.52 -44.33
CA TYR A 771 -4.38 0.45 -45.28
C TYR A 771 -3.47 1.69 -45.28
N VAL A 772 -2.98 2.05 -46.45
CA VAL A 772 -2.07 3.18 -46.64
C VAL A 772 -2.64 4.05 -47.77
N ASP A 773 -3.03 5.28 -47.45
CA ASP A 773 -3.60 6.26 -48.39
C ASP A 773 -2.71 7.53 -48.36
N ILE A 774 -1.77 7.61 -49.31
CA ILE A 774 -0.82 8.73 -49.42
C ILE A 774 -1.25 9.62 -50.58
N ARG A 775 -1.57 10.88 -50.28
CA ARG A 775 -2.05 11.87 -51.26
C ARG A 775 -1.07 13.05 -51.43
N GLU A 776 0.19 12.83 -51.07
CA GLU A 776 1.28 13.81 -51.09
C GLU A 776 2.57 13.13 -51.54
N ASP A 777 3.41 13.83 -52.31
CA ASP A 777 4.61 13.23 -52.93
C ASP A 777 5.82 13.22 -51.97
N ASP A 778 5.96 14.25 -51.14
CA ASP A 778 7.05 14.41 -50.18
C ASP A 778 6.71 13.75 -48.84
N VAL A 779 6.81 12.42 -48.79
CA VAL A 779 6.46 11.59 -47.63
C VAL A 779 7.45 10.43 -47.50
N THR A 780 7.85 10.10 -46.27
CA THR A 780 8.57 8.85 -45.96
C THR A 780 7.66 7.89 -45.21
N MET A 781 7.41 6.70 -45.75
CA MET A 781 6.55 5.71 -45.11
C MET A 781 7.14 4.31 -45.21
N GLY A 782 7.18 3.60 -44.08
CA GLY A 782 7.58 2.19 -43.98
C GLY A 782 6.50 1.36 -43.30
N HIS A 783 6.25 0.15 -43.83
CA HIS A 783 5.39 -0.85 -43.20
C HIS A 783 6.08 -2.21 -43.22
N GLU A 784 6.24 -2.80 -42.04
CA GLU A 784 6.79 -4.12 -41.82
C GLU A 784 5.78 -4.99 -41.08
N ALA A 785 5.61 -6.23 -41.53
CA ALA A 785 4.77 -7.22 -40.86
C ALA A 785 5.49 -8.56 -40.81
N THR A 786 5.66 -9.11 -39.61
CA THR A 786 6.32 -10.40 -39.37
C THR A 786 5.38 -11.33 -38.64
N VAL A 787 5.21 -12.56 -39.15
CA VAL A 787 4.52 -13.63 -38.45
C VAL A 787 5.53 -14.71 -38.10
N SER A 788 5.70 -14.97 -36.82
CA SER A 788 6.64 -15.93 -36.28
C SER A 788 5.89 -17.06 -35.58
N LYS A 789 6.49 -18.26 -35.60
CA LYS A 789 6.09 -19.36 -34.74
C LYS A 789 7.11 -19.51 -33.62
N VAL A 790 6.67 -20.04 -32.48
CA VAL A 790 7.59 -20.38 -31.40
C VAL A 790 8.54 -21.49 -31.90
N SER A 791 9.84 -21.29 -31.69
CA SER A 791 10.87 -22.22 -32.18
C SER A 791 10.97 -23.44 -31.28
N GLU A 792 10.80 -24.64 -31.88
CA GLU A 792 11.01 -25.92 -31.19
C GLU A 792 12.41 -26.02 -30.56
N ASN A 793 13.42 -25.46 -31.23
CA ASN A 793 14.78 -25.42 -30.68
C ASN A 793 14.90 -24.51 -29.45
N GLN A 794 14.16 -23.40 -29.40
CA GLN A 794 14.15 -22.51 -28.23
C GLN A 794 13.43 -23.17 -27.06
N LEU A 795 12.29 -23.81 -27.30
CA LEU A 795 11.56 -24.59 -26.28
C LEU A 795 12.43 -25.74 -25.77
N PHE A 796 13.00 -26.55 -26.65
CA PHE A 796 13.90 -27.64 -26.28
C PHE A 796 15.09 -27.15 -25.44
N TYR A 797 15.69 -26.02 -25.84
CA TYR A 797 16.77 -25.41 -25.06
C TYR A 797 16.31 -25.05 -23.65
N LEU A 798 15.21 -24.29 -23.50
CA LEU A 798 14.69 -23.88 -22.21
C LEU A 798 14.27 -25.07 -21.32
N MET A 799 13.59 -26.05 -21.91
CA MET A 799 13.17 -27.27 -21.22
C MET A 799 14.36 -28.10 -20.75
N SER A 800 15.42 -28.18 -21.56
CA SER A 800 16.67 -28.86 -21.14
C SER A 800 17.39 -28.16 -19.98
N ARG A 801 17.01 -26.93 -19.62
CA ARG A 801 17.49 -26.21 -18.42
C ARG A 801 16.57 -26.41 -17.20
N GLY A 802 15.58 -27.28 -17.30
CA GLY A 802 14.70 -27.68 -16.19
C GLY A 802 13.36 -26.94 -16.14
N LEU A 803 13.04 -26.10 -17.13
CA LEU A 803 11.72 -25.50 -17.26
C LEU A 803 10.73 -26.52 -17.84
N THR A 804 9.48 -26.45 -17.41
CA THR A 804 8.38 -27.12 -18.09
C THR A 804 8.12 -26.48 -19.46
N GLU A 805 7.40 -27.16 -20.33
CA GLU A 805 7.03 -26.62 -21.65
C GLU A 805 6.19 -25.33 -21.51
N ASP A 806 5.24 -25.30 -20.58
CA ASP A 806 4.41 -24.12 -20.28
C ASP A 806 5.27 -22.94 -19.79
N GLU A 807 6.21 -23.17 -18.88
CA GLU A 807 7.14 -22.13 -18.39
C GLU A 807 8.07 -21.62 -19.49
N ALA A 808 8.59 -22.52 -20.33
CA ALA A 808 9.42 -22.17 -21.47
C ALA A 808 8.65 -21.31 -22.48
N MET A 809 7.40 -21.69 -22.77
CA MET A 809 6.51 -20.96 -23.66
C MET A 809 6.20 -19.56 -23.11
N ALA A 810 5.81 -19.47 -21.84
CA ALA A 810 5.54 -18.20 -21.17
C ALA A 810 6.77 -17.28 -21.20
N MET A 811 7.98 -17.82 -21.01
CA MET A 811 9.23 -17.04 -21.10
C MET A 811 9.46 -16.46 -22.50
N VAL A 812 9.21 -17.24 -23.57
CA VAL A 812 9.33 -16.75 -24.96
C VAL A 812 8.31 -15.66 -25.26
N VAL A 813 7.05 -15.86 -24.86
CA VAL A 813 5.97 -14.88 -25.04
C VAL A 813 6.26 -13.60 -24.26
N ARG A 814 6.76 -13.70 -23.01
CA ARG A 814 7.20 -12.55 -22.21
C ARG A 814 8.32 -11.77 -22.88
N GLY A 815 9.34 -12.44 -23.41
CA GLY A 815 10.40 -11.77 -24.18
C GLY A 815 9.86 -11.06 -25.42
N PHE A 816 8.83 -11.62 -26.06
CA PHE A 816 8.18 -11.01 -27.21
C PHE A 816 7.40 -9.73 -26.86
N VAL A 817 6.71 -9.71 -25.70
CA VAL A 817 5.93 -8.55 -25.22
C VAL A 817 6.74 -7.56 -24.37
N GLU A 818 7.99 -7.89 -23.99
CA GLU A 818 8.86 -7.10 -23.12
C GLU A 818 8.96 -5.61 -23.49
N PRO A 819 9.07 -5.21 -24.78
CA PRO A 819 9.13 -3.79 -25.14
C PRO A 819 7.91 -2.99 -24.67
N ILE A 820 6.77 -3.66 -24.45
CA ILE A 820 5.53 -3.03 -24.01
C ILE A 820 5.47 -3.00 -22.50
N ALA A 821 5.85 -4.11 -21.85
CA ALA A 821 5.98 -4.15 -20.39
C ALA A 821 6.92 -3.05 -19.86
N LYS A 822 7.99 -2.71 -20.60
CA LYS A 822 8.92 -1.62 -20.24
C LYS A 822 8.31 -0.21 -20.28
N GLU A 823 7.26 -0.01 -21.07
CA GLU A 823 6.57 1.29 -21.18
C GLU A 823 5.44 1.44 -20.16
N LEU A 824 5.13 0.38 -19.41
CA LEU A 824 4.12 0.39 -18.35
C LEU A 824 4.75 0.75 -17.01
N PRO A 825 4.00 1.42 -16.11
CA PRO A 825 4.36 1.48 -14.71
C PRO A 825 4.56 0.07 -14.14
N MET A 826 5.44 -0.06 -13.14
CA MET A 826 5.86 -1.37 -12.62
C MET A 826 4.68 -2.26 -12.22
N GLU A 827 3.64 -1.70 -11.57
CA GLU A 827 2.43 -2.46 -11.19
C GLU A 827 1.72 -3.12 -12.39
N TYR A 828 1.51 -2.37 -13.47
CA TYR A 828 0.83 -2.86 -14.67
C TYR A 828 1.72 -3.78 -15.51
N ALA A 829 3.04 -3.60 -15.45
CA ALA A 829 3.99 -4.51 -16.06
C ALA A 829 3.95 -5.89 -15.37
N LEU A 830 3.87 -5.92 -14.03
CA LEU A 830 3.73 -7.14 -13.25
C LEU A 830 2.37 -7.81 -13.49
N GLU A 831 1.28 -7.04 -13.47
CA GLU A 831 -0.06 -7.52 -13.80
C GLU A 831 -0.10 -8.14 -15.21
N LEU A 832 0.42 -7.44 -16.22
CA LEU A 832 0.50 -7.93 -17.59
C LEU A 832 1.25 -9.26 -17.67
N ASN A 833 2.42 -9.36 -17.01
CA ASN A 833 3.22 -10.59 -17.01
C ASN A 833 2.47 -11.75 -16.35
N ARG A 834 1.79 -11.49 -15.22
CA ARG A 834 0.99 -12.50 -14.51
C ARG A 834 -0.21 -12.97 -15.34
N LEU A 835 -0.89 -12.04 -16.00
CA LEU A 835 -2.00 -12.35 -16.90
C LEU A 835 -1.53 -13.20 -18.09
N ILE A 836 -0.36 -12.92 -18.64
CA ILE A 836 0.23 -13.76 -19.68
C ILE A 836 0.51 -15.17 -19.16
N GLU A 837 1.10 -15.31 -17.98
CA GLU A 837 1.35 -16.64 -17.36
C GLU A 837 0.06 -17.44 -17.17
N LEU A 838 -1.01 -16.81 -16.65
CA LEU A 838 -2.33 -17.45 -16.50
C LEU A 838 -2.94 -17.85 -17.84
N GLN A 839 -2.76 -17.02 -18.88
CA GLN A 839 -3.18 -17.34 -20.24
C GLN A 839 -2.27 -18.37 -20.93
N MET A 840 -1.16 -18.79 -20.30
CA MET A 840 -0.24 -19.82 -20.77
C MET A 840 -0.44 -21.17 -20.05
N GLU A 841 -1.09 -21.22 -18.90
CA GLU A 841 -1.40 -22.51 -18.23
C GLU A 841 -2.29 -23.40 -19.13
N GLY A 842 -1.93 -24.69 -19.23
CA GLY A 842 -2.63 -25.68 -20.07
C GLY A 842 -2.38 -25.54 -21.57
N ALA A 843 -1.24 -24.95 -22.01
CA ALA A 843 -0.92 -24.73 -23.44
C ALA A 843 -0.57 -25.98 -24.20
N VAL A 844 -0.30 -27.07 -23.49
CA VAL A 844 0.03 -28.36 -24.08
C VAL A 844 -1.25 -29.19 -24.25
N GLY A 845 -1.74 -29.23 -25.49
CA GLY A 845 -2.87 -30.04 -25.95
C GLY A 845 -3.18 -29.83 -27.42
#